data_AF-A0A4Y9QIV4-F1
#
_entry.id   AF-A0A4Y9QIV4-F1
#
_cell.length_a   1.000
_cell.length_b   1.000
_cell.length_c   1.000
_cell.angle_alpha   90.00
_cell.angle_beta   90.00
_cell.angle_gamma   90.00
#
_symmetry.space_group_name_H-M   'P 1'
#
loop_
_entity.id
_entity.type
_entity.pdbx_description
1 polymer ?
#
loop_
_entity_poly.entity_id
_entity_poly.type
_entity_poly.pdbx_seq_one_letter_code
_entity_poly.pdbx_strand_id
1 'polypeptide(L)'
;MGTATRSRIAPLLGREHDIALLVDSAGAGGIVHVHGLAGMGKSALLDTFADRTRAAGRHVVSLDCRTVEPTERGFLRAAGGFDDVAAFAAHLGALAQPVVLVLDQYEHFLLLDTWLRRAVVPALPPRAALVLGCRERPVPGWFGVPGFRTLALAPLSEADSGLLLADRGVPPSEAARLNRIARGHPLALVLASAGAAENPQLALEDAATSRVVEELTRLYFEDIDDPLTRQSLEAASVVRRVTESLLDAVLDGNGAAAVHRLLSLPFVVAGRDGTVVHEAVRDAVAGHLRSTSPVRYREYRRAAWRRLRDEMRAAAPAELWRYTADILYLLDNPVAREAFFPSDAQQFAVEPADRSDERAVHEVAERHDGPDAARLLRQWWTAAPSAFNVSRGRDGRLAGFFLLLDDARIRHPSVGNDPVVQSWARQLDSHPTARGEVVLGLRRWLDRDRGEAPGATQAACWLDVKRTYMALRPALRRMFVVVRDVPSYWPVVRELGFRPISSAPVVLDGAGYTTVMLDFGPGSVDGWLVDVLAAELGVAEEPALDADAHELVVGGQPVALTPLEFGLFRHLHDHEGQTVSRAELLRDVWATEYIGGSNVVDAVVRTLRTKLGSGGSAVEAIRGRGYRLREDWRSRLD
;
A
#
# COMPACT_ATOMS: atom_id res chain seq x y z
N MET A 1 -4.81 -26.39 2.72
CA MET A 1 -4.27 -26.86 4.01
C MET A 1 -2.76 -26.96 3.90
N GLY A 2 -2.07 -26.11 4.64
CA GLY A 2 -0.63 -26.01 4.69
C GLY A 2 -0.30 -25.06 5.83
N THR A 3 -0.42 -25.54 7.06
CA THR A 3 -0.01 -24.82 8.26
C THR A 3 1.51 -24.67 8.20
N ALA A 4 1.97 -23.58 7.61
CA ALA A 4 3.39 -23.21 7.60
C ALA A 4 3.83 -23.01 9.05
N THR A 5 4.52 -24.02 9.57
CA THR A 5 5.11 -24.03 10.91
C THR A 5 6.22 -22.98 10.91
N ARG A 6 5.94 -21.78 11.46
CA ARG A 6 6.97 -20.79 11.78
C ARG A 6 7.97 -21.45 12.73
N SER A 7 9.21 -21.65 12.26
CA SER A 7 10.25 -22.37 12.99
C SER A 7 10.72 -21.56 14.21
N ARG A 8 10.61 -22.19 15.39
CA ARG A 8 11.17 -21.85 16.72
C ARG A 8 11.30 -20.35 17.05
N ILE A 9 10.21 -19.78 17.58
CA ILE A 9 10.21 -18.50 18.30
C ILE A 9 10.76 -18.75 19.72
N ALA A 10 11.71 -17.92 20.17
CA ALA A 10 12.19 -17.93 21.55
C ALA A 10 11.00 -17.79 22.53
N PRO A 11 11.02 -18.44 23.71
CA PRO A 11 9.92 -18.35 24.66
C PRO A 11 9.62 -16.88 25.01
N LEU A 12 8.35 -16.49 24.97
CA LEU A 12 7.95 -15.16 25.43
C LEU A 12 8.09 -15.10 26.95
N LEU A 13 9.16 -14.45 27.41
CA LEU A 13 9.43 -14.27 28.83
C LEU A 13 8.70 -13.04 29.37
N GLY A 14 8.13 -13.20 30.55
CA GLY A 14 7.62 -12.08 31.36
C GLY A 14 6.30 -11.46 30.91
N ARG A 15 5.43 -12.25 30.27
CA ARG A 15 4.10 -11.81 29.78
C ARG A 15 2.97 -12.77 30.17
N GLU A 16 3.19 -13.59 31.20
CA GLU A 16 2.23 -14.61 31.63
C GLU A 16 0.87 -14.03 32.02
N HIS A 17 0.87 -12.87 32.68
CA HIS A 17 -0.37 -12.18 33.05
C HIS A 17 -1.18 -11.75 31.80
N ASP A 18 -0.51 -11.14 30.81
CA ASP A 18 -1.14 -10.71 29.57
C ASP A 18 -1.69 -11.90 28.76
N ILE A 19 -0.94 -13.01 28.72
CA ILE A 19 -1.40 -14.26 28.08
C ILE A 19 -2.65 -14.79 28.79
N ALA A 20 -2.65 -14.83 30.13
CA ALA A 20 -3.77 -15.35 30.89
C ALA A 20 -5.06 -14.55 30.61
N LEU A 21 -4.96 -13.22 30.56
CA LEU A 21 -6.08 -12.34 30.20
C LEU A 21 -6.61 -12.60 28.78
N LEU A 22 -5.72 -12.87 27.81
CA LEU A 22 -6.11 -13.21 26.44
C LEU A 22 -6.80 -14.57 26.37
N VAL A 23 -6.26 -15.59 27.05
CA VAL A 23 -6.85 -16.93 27.10
C VAL A 23 -8.24 -16.91 27.72
N ASP A 24 -8.41 -16.20 28.84
CA ASP A 24 -9.70 -16.03 29.51
C ASP A 24 -10.72 -15.32 28.59
N SER A 25 -10.33 -14.18 28.03
CA SER A 25 -11.20 -13.39 27.15
C SER A 25 -11.59 -14.15 25.87
N ALA A 26 -10.65 -14.87 25.26
CA ALA A 26 -10.93 -15.70 24.09
C ALA A 26 -11.76 -16.93 24.45
N GLY A 27 -11.61 -17.47 25.67
CA GLY A 27 -12.44 -18.55 26.23
C GLY A 27 -13.93 -18.19 26.25
N ALA A 28 -14.23 -16.93 26.55
CA ALA A 28 -15.60 -16.39 26.56
C ALA A 28 -16.19 -16.10 25.17
N GLY A 29 -15.46 -16.32 24.06
CA GLY A 29 -15.92 -15.97 22.71
C GLY A 29 -15.94 -14.46 22.44
N GLY A 30 -15.13 -13.68 23.18
CA GLY A 30 -15.09 -12.23 23.08
C GLY A 30 -14.21 -11.71 21.93
N ILE A 31 -14.22 -10.39 21.78
CA ILE A 31 -13.34 -9.67 20.85
C ILE A 31 -12.33 -8.89 21.69
N VAL A 32 -11.03 -9.08 21.45
CA VAL A 32 -9.97 -8.42 22.22
C VAL A 32 -9.07 -7.63 21.30
N HIS A 33 -8.91 -6.34 21.60
CA HIS A 33 -7.96 -5.48 20.92
C HIS A 33 -6.72 -5.26 21.80
N VAL A 34 -5.61 -5.88 21.42
CA VAL A 34 -4.30 -5.71 22.03
C VAL A 34 -3.59 -4.53 21.37
N HIS A 35 -3.26 -3.50 22.14
CA HIS A 35 -2.58 -2.31 21.61
C HIS A 35 -1.40 -1.86 22.46
N GLY A 36 -0.44 -1.15 21.85
CA GLY A 36 0.76 -0.66 22.54
C GLY A 36 1.83 -0.20 21.56
N LEU A 37 2.87 0.46 22.08
CA LEU A 37 3.97 1.00 21.26
C LEU A 37 4.69 -0.09 20.45
N ALA A 38 5.44 0.32 19.41
CA ALA A 38 6.28 -0.58 18.64
C ALA A 38 7.35 -1.22 19.55
N GLY A 39 7.71 -2.49 19.32
CA GLY A 39 8.73 -3.18 20.13
C GLY A 39 8.32 -3.61 21.54
N MET A 40 7.03 -3.48 21.90
CA MET A 40 6.48 -3.93 23.18
C MET A 40 6.22 -5.45 23.28
N GLY A 41 6.50 -6.20 22.21
CA GLY A 41 6.32 -7.65 22.17
C GLY A 41 4.92 -8.13 21.76
N LYS A 42 4.09 -7.29 21.14
CA LYS A 42 2.73 -7.65 20.68
C LYS A 42 2.70 -8.92 19.82
N SER A 43 3.47 -8.97 18.75
CA SER A 43 3.49 -10.14 17.85
C SER A 43 3.93 -11.41 18.58
N ALA A 44 4.96 -11.33 19.43
CA ALA A 44 5.42 -12.46 20.23
C ALA A 44 4.36 -12.91 21.27
N LEU A 45 3.60 -11.98 21.84
CA LEU A 45 2.44 -12.26 22.69
C LEU A 45 1.35 -13.01 21.95
N LEU A 46 0.98 -12.53 20.76
CA LEU A 46 -0.08 -13.14 19.94
C LEU A 46 0.33 -14.51 19.41
N ASP A 47 1.58 -14.70 19.01
CA ASP A 47 2.11 -16.00 18.59
C ASP A 47 2.08 -17.00 19.76
N THR A 48 2.56 -16.61 20.93
CA THR A 48 2.53 -17.46 22.14
C THR A 48 1.11 -17.80 22.56
N PHE A 49 0.21 -16.81 22.52
CA PHE A 49 -1.22 -17.00 22.78
C PHE A 49 -1.83 -17.99 21.79
N ALA A 50 -1.56 -17.83 20.49
CA ALA A 50 -2.05 -18.71 19.45
C ALA A 50 -1.57 -20.16 19.65
N ASP A 51 -0.29 -20.35 20.00
CA ASP A 51 0.28 -21.67 20.23
C ASP A 51 -0.28 -22.35 21.47
N ARG A 52 -0.45 -21.63 22.59
CA ARG A 52 -1.12 -22.17 23.79
C ARG A 52 -2.58 -22.50 23.52
N THR A 53 -3.26 -21.67 22.73
CA THR A 53 -4.66 -21.88 22.35
C THR A 53 -4.81 -23.12 21.46
N ARG A 54 -3.89 -23.36 20.53
CA ARG A 54 -3.80 -24.62 19.76
C ARG A 54 -3.53 -25.82 20.66
N ALA A 55 -2.59 -25.70 21.60
CA ALA A 55 -2.26 -26.76 22.55
C ALA A 55 -3.44 -27.13 23.47
N ALA A 56 -4.29 -26.16 23.79
CA ALA A 56 -5.55 -26.37 24.51
C ALA A 56 -6.67 -26.98 23.64
N GLY A 57 -6.38 -27.37 22.40
CA GLY A 57 -7.31 -28.07 21.50
C GLY A 57 -8.27 -27.17 20.72
N ARG A 58 -8.06 -25.85 20.69
CA ARG A 58 -8.89 -24.92 19.90
C ARG A 58 -8.34 -24.74 18.49
N HIS A 59 -9.21 -24.44 17.55
CA HIS A 59 -8.80 -24.13 16.18
C HIS A 59 -8.36 -22.66 16.10
N VAL A 60 -7.14 -22.39 15.64
CA VAL A 60 -6.60 -21.02 15.58
C VAL A 60 -6.19 -20.64 14.18
N VAL A 61 -6.83 -19.61 13.64
CA VAL A 61 -6.50 -18.99 12.35
C VAL A 61 -5.75 -17.69 12.63
N SER A 62 -4.46 -17.66 12.35
CA SER A 62 -3.60 -16.49 12.56
C SER A 62 -3.23 -15.85 11.22
N LEU A 63 -3.48 -14.56 11.06
CA LEU A 63 -3.15 -13.78 9.87
C LEU A 63 -2.20 -12.64 10.23
N ASP A 64 -1.11 -12.50 9.48
CA ASP A 64 -0.27 -11.30 9.46
C ASP A 64 -0.87 -10.34 8.42
N CYS A 65 -1.56 -9.31 8.88
CA CYS A 65 -2.32 -8.38 8.03
C CYS A 65 -1.44 -7.64 7.01
N ARG A 66 -0.11 -7.56 7.21
CA ARG A 66 0.83 -6.97 6.25
C ARG A 66 0.95 -7.76 4.94
N THR A 67 0.61 -9.05 4.99
CA THR A 67 0.75 -9.98 3.86
C THR A 67 -0.55 -10.22 3.12
N VAL A 68 -1.65 -9.67 3.63
CA VAL A 68 -2.99 -9.89 3.10
C VAL A 68 -3.50 -8.62 2.46
N GLU A 69 -4.13 -8.76 1.29
CA GLU A 69 -4.79 -7.63 0.64
C GLU A 69 -5.93 -7.12 1.54
N PRO A 70 -5.99 -5.82 1.87
CA PRO A 70 -6.99 -5.23 2.75
C PRO A 70 -8.31 -5.01 2.00
N THR A 71 -8.77 -6.07 1.33
CA THR A 71 -10.07 -6.20 0.67
C THR A 71 -10.80 -7.40 1.25
N GLU A 72 -12.12 -7.42 1.11
CA GLU A 72 -12.97 -8.51 1.60
C GLU A 72 -12.52 -9.86 1.02
N ARG A 73 -12.22 -9.87 -0.29
CA ARG A 73 -11.70 -11.03 -1.01
C ARG A 73 -10.32 -11.44 -0.49
N GLY A 74 -9.44 -10.47 -0.25
CA GLY A 74 -8.12 -10.71 0.33
C GLY A 74 -8.19 -11.40 1.69
N PHE A 75 -9.04 -10.89 2.59
CA PHE A 75 -9.30 -11.50 3.89
C PHE A 75 -9.84 -12.94 3.75
N LEU A 76 -10.93 -13.13 3.00
CA LEU A 76 -11.59 -14.45 2.87
C LEU A 76 -10.65 -15.48 2.24
N ARG A 77 -9.82 -15.06 1.28
CA ARG A 77 -8.78 -15.90 0.68
C ARG A 77 -7.71 -16.30 1.69
N ALA A 78 -7.21 -15.34 2.48
CA ALA A 78 -6.20 -15.60 3.50
C ALA A 78 -6.74 -16.46 4.66
N ALA A 79 -8.02 -16.29 5.01
CA ALA A 79 -8.68 -17.02 6.09
C ALA A 79 -9.03 -18.47 5.73
N GLY A 80 -8.96 -18.87 4.46
CA GLY A 80 -9.20 -20.24 4.02
C GLY A 80 -9.67 -20.43 2.58
N GLY A 81 -9.85 -19.35 1.80
CA GLY A 81 -10.26 -19.45 0.39
C GLY A 81 -11.77 -19.42 0.20
N PHE A 82 -12.49 -18.62 0.97
CA PHE A 82 -13.95 -18.56 0.93
C PHE A 82 -14.45 -17.53 -0.10
N ASP A 83 -15.60 -17.82 -0.72
CA ASP A 83 -16.22 -16.93 -1.69
C ASP A 83 -16.92 -15.73 -1.05
N ASP A 84 -17.53 -15.94 0.12
CA ASP A 84 -18.23 -14.91 0.88
C ASP A 84 -18.15 -15.15 2.41
N VAL A 85 -18.67 -14.17 3.16
CA VAL A 85 -18.70 -14.21 4.64
C VAL A 85 -19.60 -15.33 5.16
N ALA A 86 -20.68 -15.67 4.46
CA ALA A 86 -21.61 -16.71 4.89
C ALA A 86 -20.96 -18.10 4.80
N ALA A 87 -20.25 -18.39 3.72
CA ALA A 87 -19.46 -19.62 3.55
C ALA A 87 -18.35 -19.72 4.58
N PHE A 88 -17.64 -18.60 4.84
CA PHE A 88 -16.63 -18.53 5.90
C PHE A 88 -17.24 -18.85 7.28
N ALA A 89 -18.32 -18.18 7.66
CA ALA A 89 -19.01 -18.40 8.92
C ALA A 89 -19.54 -19.82 9.08
N ALA A 90 -20.16 -20.37 8.02
CA ALA A 90 -20.67 -21.74 8.01
C ALA A 90 -19.53 -22.76 8.20
N HIS A 91 -18.38 -22.54 7.55
CA HIS A 91 -17.20 -23.37 7.75
C HIS A 91 -16.72 -23.32 9.20
N LEU A 92 -16.60 -22.13 9.78
CA LEU A 92 -16.20 -21.98 11.19
C LEU A 92 -17.20 -22.64 12.14
N GLY A 93 -18.50 -22.55 11.85
CA GLY A 93 -19.55 -23.17 12.67
C GLY A 93 -19.61 -24.69 12.58
N ALA A 94 -19.11 -25.29 11.49
CA ALA A 94 -19.01 -26.73 11.31
C ALA A 94 -17.82 -27.36 12.05
N LEU A 95 -16.86 -26.55 12.52
CA LEU A 95 -15.72 -27.04 13.29
C LEU A 95 -16.17 -27.51 14.68
N ALA A 96 -15.71 -28.69 15.08
CA ALA A 96 -16.07 -29.28 16.38
C ALA A 96 -15.51 -28.48 17.57
N GLN A 97 -14.37 -27.80 17.39
CA GLN A 97 -13.73 -27.01 18.43
C GLN A 97 -13.98 -25.52 18.22
N PRO A 98 -14.08 -24.72 19.31
CA PRO A 98 -14.19 -23.27 19.21
C PRO A 98 -13.01 -22.66 18.43
N VAL A 99 -13.31 -21.69 17.58
CA VAL A 99 -12.33 -21.02 16.72
C VAL A 99 -11.81 -19.75 17.39
N VAL A 100 -10.53 -19.45 17.21
CA VAL A 100 -9.93 -18.15 17.55
C VAL A 100 -9.27 -17.58 16.30
N LEU A 101 -9.73 -16.40 15.88
CA LEU A 101 -9.14 -15.60 14.82
C LEU A 101 -8.15 -14.62 15.43
N VAL A 102 -6.89 -14.65 14.99
CA VAL A 102 -5.84 -13.73 15.44
C VAL A 102 -5.38 -12.90 14.24
N LEU A 103 -5.59 -11.60 14.30
CA LEU A 103 -5.14 -10.64 13.29
C LEU A 103 -4.00 -9.81 13.90
N ASP A 104 -2.76 -10.10 13.50
CA ASP A 104 -1.59 -9.34 13.93
C ASP A 104 -1.28 -8.22 12.91
N GLN A 105 -0.72 -7.11 13.40
CA GLN A 105 -0.47 -5.88 12.63
C GLN A 105 -1.77 -5.33 11.99
N TYR A 106 -2.86 -5.34 12.77
CA TYR A 106 -4.21 -4.96 12.38
C TYR A 106 -4.33 -3.54 11.81
N GLU A 107 -3.37 -2.65 12.09
CA GLU A 107 -3.26 -1.34 11.45
C GLU A 107 -3.30 -1.41 9.90
N HIS A 108 -2.83 -2.51 9.30
CA HIS A 108 -2.89 -2.71 7.84
C HIS A 108 -4.29 -3.05 7.33
N PHE A 109 -5.22 -3.40 8.22
CA PHE A 109 -6.62 -3.71 7.92
C PHE A 109 -7.58 -2.58 8.33
N LEU A 110 -7.09 -1.39 8.65
CA LEU A 110 -7.97 -0.25 8.96
C LEU A 110 -8.95 0.07 7.82
N LEU A 111 -8.56 -0.18 6.56
CA LEU A 111 -9.47 -0.12 5.40
C LEU A 111 -10.64 -1.10 5.52
N LEU A 112 -10.43 -2.28 6.12
CA LEU A 112 -11.45 -3.31 6.32
C LEU A 112 -12.18 -3.19 7.66
N ASP A 113 -11.86 -2.20 8.49
CA ASP A 113 -12.34 -2.14 9.86
C ASP A 113 -13.87 -2.20 9.97
N THR A 114 -14.56 -1.34 9.20
CA THR A 114 -16.03 -1.33 9.14
C THR A 114 -16.57 -2.68 8.69
N TRP A 115 -16.01 -3.25 7.62
CA TRP A 115 -16.49 -4.52 7.07
C TRP A 115 -16.29 -5.68 8.04
N LEU A 116 -15.12 -5.77 8.69
CA LEU A 116 -14.86 -6.77 9.72
C LEU A 116 -15.89 -6.64 10.85
N ARG A 117 -16.16 -5.42 11.30
CA ARG A 117 -17.10 -5.16 12.40
C ARG A 117 -18.56 -5.43 12.05
N ARG A 118 -18.99 -5.16 10.81
CA ARG A 118 -20.40 -5.22 10.39
C ARG A 118 -20.79 -6.48 9.63
N ALA A 119 -19.85 -7.11 8.95
CA ALA A 119 -20.11 -8.33 8.17
C ALA A 119 -19.51 -9.56 8.86
N VAL A 120 -18.23 -9.52 9.20
CA VAL A 120 -17.53 -10.70 9.73
C VAL A 120 -17.92 -10.99 11.17
N VAL A 121 -17.78 -10.02 12.07
CA VAL A 121 -18.05 -10.20 13.50
C VAL A 121 -19.48 -10.70 13.78
N PRO A 122 -20.54 -10.13 13.19
CA PRO A 122 -21.91 -10.62 13.43
C PRO A 122 -22.16 -12.01 12.85
N ALA A 123 -21.39 -12.43 11.84
CA ALA A 123 -21.48 -13.75 11.25
C ALA A 123 -20.65 -14.81 12.01
N LEU A 124 -19.79 -14.40 12.94
CA LEU A 124 -18.98 -15.35 13.71
C LEU A 124 -19.86 -16.28 14.57
N PRO A 125 -19.55 -17.58 14.64
CA PRO A 125 -20.26 -18.51 15.52
C PRO A 125 -20.19 -18.07 17.00
N PRO A 126 -21.18 -18.39 17.86
CA PRO A 126 -21.25 -17.90 19.24
C PRO A 126 -20.05 -18.23 20.16
N ARG A 127 -19.19 -19.18 19.78
CA ARG A 127 -17.97 -19.57 20.53
C ARG A 127 -16.68 -19.15 19.84
N ALA A 128 -16.77 -18.43 18.72
CA ALA A 128 -15.60 -17.90 18.05
C ALA A 128 -15.11 -16.65 18.79
N ALA A 129 -13.79 -16.50 18.89
CA ALA A 129 -13.17 -15.29 19.43
C ALA A 129 -12.34 -14.59 18.35
N LEU A 130 -12.19 -13.28 18.48
CA LEU A 130 -11.38 -12.45 17.60
C LEU A 130 -10.36 -11.66 18.42
N VAL A 131 -9.08 -11.79 18.11
CA VAL A 131 -7.98 -11.06 18.76
C VAL A 131 -7.29 -10.20 17.72
N LEU A 132 -7.22 -8.89 17.97
CA LEU A 132 -6.64 -7.88 17.10
C LEU A 132 -5.36 -7.34 17.75
N GLY A 133 -4.22 -7.47 17.10
CA GLY A 133 -2.97 -6.82 17.49
C GLY A 133 -2.75 -5.56 16.70
N CYS A 134 -2.76 -4.39 17.35
CA CYS A 134 -2.54 -3.11 16.69
C CYS A 134 -1.52 -2.26 17.47
N ARG A 135 -0.97 -1.22 16.85
CA ARG A 135 -0.20 -0.19 17.60
C ARG A 135 -1.11 0.79 18.30
N GLU A 136 -2.15 1.18 17.60
CA GLU A 136 -3.04 2.24 17.98
C GLU A 136 -4.22 1.72 18.78
N ARG A 137 -4.92 2.64 19.44
CA ARG A 137 -6.16 2.30 20.14
C ARG A 137 -7.23 1.90 19.12
N PRO A 138 -8.23 1.09 19.51
CA PRO A 138 -9.37 0.81 18.65
C PRO A 138 -10.04 2.06 18.11
N VAL A 139 -10.44 2.00 16.84
CA VAL A 139 -11.33 3.00 16.27
C VAL A 139 -12.67 2.99 17.02
N PRO A 140 -13.38 4.13 17.10
CA PRO A 140 -14.52 4.27 18.01
C PRO A 140 -15.66 3.28 17.79
N GLY A 141 -15.87 2.82 16.55
CA GLY A 141 -16.96 1.90 16.24
C GLY A 141 -16.87 0.55 16.96
N TRP A 142 -15.69 0.13 17.43
CA TRP A 142 -15.53 -1.12 18.18
C TRP A 142 -16.19 -1.10 19.57
N PHE A 143 -16.28 0.06 20.22
CA PHE A 143 -16.84 0.13 21.58
C PHE A 143 -18.34 -0.18 21.65
N GLY A 144 -19.04 -0.13 20.51
CA GLY A 144 -20.44 -0.54 20.39
C GLY A 144 -20.62 -2.05 20.17
N VAL A 145 -19.54 -2.81 19.98
CA VAL A 145 -19.62 -4.24 19.64
C VAL A 145 -19.74 -5.08 20.92
N PRO A 146 -20.75 -5.98 21.03
CA PRO A 146 -20.90 -6.85 22.20
C PRO A 146 -19.65 -7.71 22.45
N GLY A 147 -19.23 -7.79 23.71
CA GLY A 147 -18.08 -8.60 24.11
C GLY A 147 -16.71 -8.02 23.74
N PHE A 148 -16.66 -6.78 23.24
CA PHE A 148 -15.41 -6.08 22.93
C PHE A 148 -14.64 -5.67 24.21
N ARG A 149 -13.33 -5.95 24.22
CA ARG A 149 -12.40 -5.59 25.29
C ARG A 149 -11.08 -5.08 24.72
N THR A 150 -10.35 -4.30 25.52
CA THR A 150 -9.04 -3.77 25.16
C THR A 150 -7.98 -4.24 26.14
N LEU A 151 -6.80 -4.61 25.62
CA LEU A 151 -5.61 -4.92 26.42
C LEU A 151 -4.48 -3.98 26.00
N ALA A 152 -4.11 -3.04 26.88
CA ALA A 152 -3.00 -2.14 26.64
C ALA A 152 -1.70 -2.76 27.14
N LEU A 153 -0.73 -3.00 26.26
CA LEU A 153 0.57 -3.53 26.66
C LEU A 153 1.45 -2.44 27.27
N ALA A 154 1.70 -2.58 28.57
CA ALA A 154 2.67 -1.78 29.32
C ALA A 154 4.09 -2.35 29.17
N PRO A 155 5.13 -1.58 29.56
CA PRO A 155 6.50 -2.11 29.68
C PRO A 155 6.55 -3.31 30.62
N LEU A 156 7.55 -4.17 30.44
CA LEU A 156 7.78 -5.32 31.31
C LEU A 156 8.04 -4.85 32.74
N SER A 157 7.59 -5.64 33.71
CA SER A 157 7.95 -5.42 35.11
C SER A 157 9.46 -5.61 35.31
N GLU A 158 9.99 -5.19 36.46
CA GLU A 158 11.41 -5.39 36.78
C GLU A 158 11.79 -6.88 36.81
N ALA A 159 10.92 -7.73 37.37
CA ALA A 159 11.11 -9.18 37.40
C ALA A 159 11.12 -9.77 35.98
N ASP A 160 10.15 -9.38 35.15
CA ASP A 160 10.01 -9.85 33.78
C ASP A 160 11.18 -9.39 32.88
N SER A 161 11.65 -8.17 33.10
CA SER A 161 12.84 -7.62 32.43
C SER A 161 14.10 -8.40 32.82
N GLY A 162 14.23 -8.76 34.10
CA GLY A 162 15.31 -9.59 34.59
C GLY A 162 15.34 -10.98 33.94
N LEU A 163 14.16 -11.61 33.78
CA LEU A 163 14.04 -12.90 33.08
C LEU A 163 14.49 -12.79 31.61
N LEU A 164 14.04 -11.76 30.89
CA LEU A 164 14.40 -11.55 29.49
C LEU A 164 15.91 -11.31 29.29
N LEU A 165 16.53 -10.58 30.21
CA LEU A 165 17.98 -10.29 30.17
C LEU A 165 18.80 -11.52 30.55
N ALA A 166 18.37 -12.29 31.55
CA ALA A 166 19.05 -13.52 31.97
C ALA A 166 19.08 -14.58 30.85
N ASP A 167 17.99 -14.71 30.08
CA ASP A 167 17.92 -15.60 28.91
C ASP A 167 18.95 -15.23 27.82
N ARG A 168 19.35 -13.96 27.76
CA ARG A 168 20.40 -13.45 26.86
C ARG A 168 21.79 -13.49 27.47
N GLY A 169 21.97 -14.17 28.60
CA GLY A 169 23.27 -14.32 29.26
C GLY A 169 23.73 -13.08 30.02
N VAL A 170 22.87 -12.09 30.25
CA VAL A 170 23.23 -10.88 31.03
C VAL A 170 23.25 -11.24 32.52
N PRO A 171 24.36 -10.96 33.24
CA PRO A 171 24.46 -11.25 34.67
C PRO A 171 23.51 -10.34 35.50
N PRO A 172 22.99 -10.81 36.65
CA PRO A 172 22.06 -10.03 37.48
C PRO A 172 22.57 -8.65 37.89
N SER A 173 23.90 -8.50 38.08
CA SER A 173 24.55 -7.22 38.41
C SER A 173 24.42 -6.17 37.32
N GLU A 174 24.37 -6.59 36.05
CA GLU A 174 24.20 -5.69 34.90
C GLU A 174 22.73 -5.54 34.51
N ALA A 175 21.90 -6.55 34.79
CA ALA A 175 20.49 -6.54 34.41
C ALA A 175 19.72 -5.32 34.94
N ALA A 176 19.96 -4.94 36.20
CA ALA A 176 19.37 -3.74 36.79
C ALA A 176 19.84 -2.44 36.11
N ARG A 177 21.10 -2.37 35.66
CA ARG A 177 21.62 -1.22 34.91
C ARG A 177 20.96 -1.11 33.53
N LEU A 178 20.93 -2.21 32.76
CA LEU A 178 20.31 -2.22 31.43
C LEU A 178 18.80 -1.92 31.52
N ASN A 179 18.11 -2.46 32.53
CA ASN A 179 16.68 -2.19 32.70
C ASN A 179 16.38 -0.73 33.13
N ARG A 180 17.28 -0.05 33.86
CA ARG A 180 17.09 1.39 34.14
C ARG A 180 17.09 2.24 32.88
N ILE A 181 17.88 1.84 31.88
CA ILE A 181 17.95 2.50 30.57
C ILE A 181 16.73 2.13 29.72
N ALA A 182 16.47 0.83 29.57
CA ALA A 182 15.39 0.33 28.72
C ALA A 182 13.99 0.55 29.31
N ARG A 183 13.89 0.76 30.63
CA ARG A 183 12.64 0.98 31.40
C ARG A 183 11.57 -0.06 31.10
N GLY A 184 11.96 -1.34 31.09
CA GLY A 184 11.09 -2.47 30.79
C GLY A 184 10.67 -2.58 29.32
N HIS A 185 11.18 -1.74 28.41
CA HIS A 185 10.85 -1.84 26.99
C HIS A 185 11.55 -3.06 26.35
N PRO A 186 10.82 -4.08 25.86
CA PRO A 186 11.43 -5.34 25.41
C PRO A 186 12.50 -5.18 24.34
N LEU A 187 12.21 -4.46 23.25
CA LEU A 187 13.23 -4.27 22.20
C LEU A 187 14.48 -3.52 22.70
N ALA A 188 14.33 -2.52 23.56
CA ALA A 188 15.46 -1.80 24.12
C ALA A 188 16.29 -2.71 25.04
N LEU A 189 15.66 -3.60 25.81
CA LEU A 189 16.37 -4.62 26.59
C LEU A 189 17.18 -5.56 25.68
N VAL A 190 16.59 -5.99 24.55
CA VAL A 190 17.28 -6.83 23.55
C VAL A 190 18.49 -6.09 22.96
N LEU A 191 18.30 -4.86 22.47
CA LEU A 191 19.37 -4.05 21.89
C LEU A 191 20.47 -3.74 22.92
N ALA A 192 20.10 -3.36 24.14
CA ALA A 192 21.04 -3.04 25.21
C ALA A 192 21.84 -4.28 25.64
N SER A 193 21.23 -5.47 25.68
CA SER A 193 21.94 -6.71 26.01
C SER A 193 22.94 -7.11 24.93
N ALA A 194 22.60 -6.89 23.65
CA ALA A 194 23.52 -7.15 22.54
C ALA A 194 24.69 -6.16 22.55
N GLY A 195 24.42 -4.86 22.69
CA GLY A 195 25.47 -3.84 22.75
C GLY A 195 26.38 -3.93 23.98
N ALA A 196 25.87 -4.34 25.15
CA ALA A 196 26.68 -4.50 26.36
C ALA A 196 27.75 -5.61 26.22
N ALA A 197 27.48 -6.66 25.44
CA ALA A 197 28.46 -7.70 25.16
C ALA A 197 29.63 -7.18 24.29
N GLU A 198 29.36 -6.22 23.41
CA GLU A 198 30.32 -5.63 22.49
C GLU A 198 31.05 -4.41 23.11
N ASN A 199 30.36 -3.62 23.94
CA ASN A 199 30.90 -2.44 24.62
C ASN A 199 30.38 -2.28 26.07
N PRO A 200 31.13 -2.76 27.09
CA PRO A 200 30.72 -2.69 28.49
C PRO A 200 30.52 -1.26 29.04
N GLN A 201 31.11 -0.25 28.40
CA GLN A 201 31.10 1.15 28.85
C GLN A 201 29.94 1.99 28.30
N LEU A 202 29.00 1.39 27.55
CA LEU A 202 27.84 2.05 26.95
C LEU A 202 27.21 3.13 27.87
N ALA A 203 27.47 4.41 27.59
CA ALA A 203 27.03 5.54 28.39
C ALA A 203 25.68 6.05 27.88
N LEU A 204 24.59 5.61 28.52
CA LEU A 204 23.20 5.90 28.11
C LEU A 204 22.43 6.71 29.16
N GLU A 205 23.13 7.50 29.97
CA GLU A 205 22.57 8.04 31.22
C GLU A 205 21.41 9.06 31.00
N ASP A 206 21.30 9.68 29.81
CA ASP A 206 20.37 10.79 29.54
C ASP A 206 19.35 10.57 28.41
N ALA A 207 19.23 9.37 27.83
CA ALA A 207 18.28 9.13 26.74
C ALA A 207 16.82 9.05 27.24
N ALA A 208 15.94 9.89 26.70
CA ALA A 208 14.50 9.80 26.96
C ALA A 208 13.95 8.44 26.48
N THR A 209 13.03 7.82 27.22
CA THR A 209 12.47 6.47 26.92
C THR A 209 12.04 6.30 25.46
N SER A 210 11.53 7.37 24.83
CA SER A 210 11.08 7.36 23.42
C SER A 210 12.21 7.30 22.39
N ARG A 211 13.44 7.70 22.76
CA ARG A 211 14.63 7.69 21.88
C ARG A 211 15.62 6.59 22.24
N VAL A 212 15.46 5.90 23.37
CA VAL A 212 16.36 4.83 23.80
C VAL A 212 16.55 3.77 22.70
N VAL A 213 15.50 3.40 21.97
CA VAL A 213 15.60 2.43 20.86
C VAL A 213 16.41 2.98 19.69
N GLU A 214 16.21 4.25 19.34
CA GLU A 214 16.93 4.91 18.24
C GLU A 214 18.43 5.02 18.55
N GLU A 215 18.76 5.49 19.75
CA GLU A 215 20.14 5.61 20.23
C GLU A 215 20.84 4.25 20.36
N LEU A 216 20.17 3.25 20.93
CA LEU A 216 20.72 1.90 21.02
C LEU A 216 20.91 1.26 19.65
N THR A 217 19.98 1.50 18.71
CA THR A 217 20.11 1.03 17.34
C THR A 217 21.30 1.69 16.66
N ARG A 218 21.48 3.01 16.84
CA ARG A 218 22.62 3.74 16.27
C ARG A 218 23.94 3.20 16.81
N LEU A 219 24.07 3.03 18.13
CA LEU A 219 25.29 2.51 18.75
C LEU A 219 25.61 1.10 18.24
N TYR A 220 24.61 0.22 18.24
CA TYR A 220 24.78 -1.13 17.67
C TYR A 220 25.19 -1.08 16.20
N PHE A 221 24.57 -0.21 15.39
CA PHE A 221 24.87 -0.06 13.98
C PHE A 221 26.29 0.49 13.72
N GLU A 222 26.77 1.41 14.56
CA GLU A 222 28.13 1.94 14.51
C GLU A 222 29.16 0.85 14.82
N ASP A 223 28.86 -0.05 15.76
CA ASP A 223 29.72 -1.15 16.19
C ASP A 223 29.82 -2.33 15.19
N ILE A 224 28.99 -2.38 14.14
CA ILE A 224 29.05 -3.45 13.12
C ILE A 224 30.30 -3.31 12.24
N ASP A 225 31.36 -4.07 12.52
CA ASP A 225 32.61 -3.99 11.74
C ASP A 225 32.48 -4.50 10.28
N ASP A 226 31.68 -5.55 10.05
CA ASP A 226 31.55 -6.17 8.72
C ASP A 226 30.80 -5.23 7.74
N PRO A 227 31.46 -4.74 6.66
CA PRO A 227 30.85 -3.78 5.74
C PRO A 227 29.60 -4.31 5.06
N LEU A 228 29.58 -5.60 4.72
CA LEU A 228 28.43 -6.21 4.06
C LEU A 228 27.24 -6.33 5.02
N THR A 229 27.46 -6.67 6.31
CA THR A 229 26.38 -6.66 7.32
C THR A 229 25.80 -5.26 7.49
N ARG A 230 26.65 -4.23 7.58
CA ARG A 230 26.20 -2.83 7.67
C ARG A 230 25.37 -2.42 6.45
N GLN A 231 25.88 -2.66 5.23
CA GLN A 231 25.15 -2.38 3.99
C GLN A 231 23.86 -3.20 3.86
N SER A 232 23.85 -4.44 4.33
CA SER A 232 22.65 -5.29 4.32
C SER A 232 21.55 -4.72 5.20
N LEU A 233 21.92 -4.19 6.37
CA LEU A 233 20.97 -3.55 7.29
C LEU A 233 20.49 -2.20 6.73
N GLU A 234 21.38 -1.41 6.12
CA GLU A 234 20.99 -0.20 5.37
C GLU A 234 20.00 -0.52 4.24
N ALA A 235 20.29 -1.51 3.39
CA ALA A 235 19.41 -1.92 2.29
C ALA A 235 18.06 -2.45 2.78
N ALA A 236 18.07 -3.30 3.81
CA ALA A 236 16.88 -3.82 4.46
C ALA A 236 16.04 -2.71 5.13
N SER A 237 16.66 -1.57 5.49
CA SER A 237 15.96 -0.40 6.04
C SER A 237 15.12 0.36 5.04
N VAL A 238 15.46 0.25 3.75
CA VAL A 238 14.84 1.00 2.66
C VAL A 238 13.64 0.27 2.06
N VAL A 239 13.55 -1.06 2.23
CA VAL A 239 12.50 -1.90 1.63
C VAL A 239 11.52 -2.44 2.66
N ARG A 240 10.26 -2.65 2.24
CA ARG A 240 9.22 -3.22 3.10
C ARG A 240 9.43 -4.70 3.36
N ARG A 241 9.64 -5.47 2.28
CA ARG A 241 9.96 -6.89 2.29
C ARG A 241 11.45 -7.05 2.01
N VAL A 242 12.14 -7.73 2.92
CA VAL A 242 13.58 -7.99 2.75
C VAL A 242 13.75 -9.36 2.11
N THR A 243 13.71 -9.40 0.78
CA THR A 243 13.92 -10.63 0.01
C THR A 243 15.33 -10.69 -0.55
N GLU A 244 15.80 -11.90 -0.87
CA GLU A 244 17.07 -12.09 -1.57
C GLU A 244 17.11 -11.28 -2.87
N SER A 245 16.06 -11.34 -3.69
CA SER A 245 15.96 -10.61 -4.97
C SER A 245 16.11 -9.08 -4.81
N LEU A 246 15.50 -8.50 -3.78
CA LEU A 246 15.60 -7.06 -3.52
C LEU A 246 16.98 -6.68 -2.98
N LEU A 247 17.54 -7.46 -2.06
CA LEU A 247 18.89 -7.22 -1.56
C LEU A 247 19.93 -7.41 -2.66
N ASP A 248 19.73 -8.38 -3.56
CA ASP A 248 20.58 -8.62 -4.71
C ASP A 248 20.61 -7.42 -5.66
N ALA A 249 19.44 -6.82 -5.92
CA ALA A 249 19.32 -5.62 -6.74
C ALA A 249 19.94 -4.38 -6.08
N VAL A 250 19.87 -4.26 -4.76
CA VAL A 250 20.38 -3.10 -4.00
C VAL A 250 21.88 -3.20 -3.71
N LEU A 251 22.41 -4.42 -3.57
CA LEU A 251 23.80 -4.71 -3.14
C LEU A 251 24.63 -5.39 -4.24
N ASP A 252 24.27 -5.18 -5.51
CA ASP A 252 25.01 -5.63 -6.68
C ASP A 252 25.41 -7.12 -6.65
N GLY A 253 24.45 -8.02 -6.47
CA GLY A 253 24.68 -9.47 -6.55
C GLY A 253 24.94 -10.18 -5.20
N ASN A 254 24.90 -9.44 -4.08
CA ASN A 254 25.22 -9.98 -2.74
C ASN A 254 23.98 -10.43 -1.94
N GLY A 255 22.84 -10.66 -2.60
CA GLY A 255 21.55 -10.87 -1.92
C GLY A 255 21.56 -12.04 -0.91
N ALA A 256 22.03 -13.22 -1.32
CA ALA A 256 22.03 -14.41 -0.46
C ALA A 256 22.93 -14.23 0.78
N ALA A 257 24.13 -13.67 0.58
CA ALA A 257 25.08 -13.39 1.65
C ALA A 257 24.57 -12.32 2.63
N ALA A 258 23.82 -11.34 2.12
CA ALA A 258 23.16 -10.31 2.90
C ALA A 258 22.03 -10.88 3.78
N VAL A 259 21.16 -11.73 3.22
CA VAL A 259 20.09 -12.42 3.99
C VAL A 259 20.70 -13.23 5.14
N HIS A 260 21.75 -14.00 4.87
CA HIS A 260 22.40 -14.82 5.89
C HIS A 260 22.95 -13.97 7.05
N ARG A 261 23.62 -12.86 6.74
CA ARG A 261 24.14 -11.93 7.76
C ARG A 261 23.03 -11.28 8.56
N LEU A 262 21.99 -10.79 7.89
CA LEU A 262 20.83 -10.18 8.56
C LEU A 262 20.20 -11.13 9.58
N LEU A 263 20.04 -12.41 9.25
CA LEU A 263 19.46 -13.41 10.16
C LEU A 263 20.32 -13.71 11.39
N SER A 264 21.58 -13.29 11.42
CA SER A 264 22.43 -13.39 12.61
C SER A 264 22.22 -12.23 13.60
N LEU A 265 21.52 -11.16 13.19
CA LEU A 265 21.26 -10.00 14.03
C LEU A 265 20.09 -10.27 15.01
N PRO A 266 20.18 -9.79 16.26
CA PRO A 266 19.25 -10.16 17.34
C PRO A 266 17.82 -9.60 17.21
N PHE A 267 17.60 -8.66 16.29
CA PHE A 267 16.32 -8.01 16.01
C PHE A 267 15.77 -8.36 14.61
N VAL A 268 16.34 -9.38 13.98
CA VAL A 268 15.96 -9.85 12.65
C VAL A 268 15.45 -11.28 12.75
N VAL A 269 14.33 -11.56 12.11
CA VAL A 269 13.73 -12.90 12.09
C VAL A 269 13.38 -13.33 10.68
N ALA A 270 13.36 -14.64 10.43
CA ALA A 270 12.84 -15.19 9.19
C ALA A 270 11.31 -15.04 9.14
N GLY A 271 10.79 -14.41 8.10
CA GLY A 271 9.36 -14.30 7.82
C GLY A 271 8.94 -15.17 6.65
N ARG A 272 7.63 -15.21 6.39
CA ARG A 272 7.04 -15.92 5.24
C ARG A 272 7.43 -15.29 3.91
N ASP A 273 7.56 -13.96 3.90
CA ASP A 273 7.76 -13.13 2.71
C ASP A 273 9.17 -12.54 2.63
N GLY A 274 10.14 -13.23 3.25
CA GLY A 274 11.51 -12.77 3.40
C GLY A 274 11.86 -12.46 4.85
N THR A 275 13.01 -11.85 5.03
CA THR A 275 13.54 -11.46 6.33
C THR A 275 12.76 -10.27 6.90
N VAL A 276 12.55 -10.25 8.21
CA VAL A 276 11.84 -9.19 8.91
C VAL A 276 12.81 -8.52 9.87
N VAL A 277 13.19 -7.29 9.54
CA VAL A 277 13.89 -6.39 10.47
C VAL A 277 12.85 -5.75 11.37
N HIS A 278 13.11 -5.71 12.68
CA HIS A 278 12.23 -5.03 13.61
C HIS A 278 12.02 -3.57 13.20
N GLU A 279 10.78 -3.12 13.13
CA GLU A 279 10.41 -1.81 12.56
C GLU A 279 11.12 -0.62 13.18
N ALA A 280 11.16 -0.52 14.51
CA ALA A 280 11.85 0.59 15.16
C ALA A 280 13.36 0.66 14.85
N VAL A 281 14.00 -0.50 14.60
CA VAL A 281 15.41 -0.56 14.16
C VAL A 281 15.50 -0.13 12.69
N ARG A 282 14.61 -0.66 11.86
CA ARG A 282 14.50 -0.31 10.43
C ARG A 282 14.35 1.20 10.24
N ASP A 283 13.46 1.84 10.99
CA ASP A 283 13.17 3.26 10.90
C ASP A 283 14.34 4.11 11.39
N ALA A 284 15.02 3.69 12.47
CA ALA A 284 16.23 4.34 12.98
C ALA A 284 17.38 4.27 11.97
N VAL A 285 17.64 3.09 11.37
CA VAL A 285 18.68 2.91 10.34
C VAL A 285 18.36 3.71 9.08
N ALA A 286 17.10 3.69 8.62
CA ALA A 286 16.66 4.47 7.47
C ALA A 286 16.78 5.98 7.74
N GLY A 287 16.42 6.44 8.94
CA GLY A 287 16.60 7.83 9.39
C GLY A 287 18.08 8.24 9.39
N HIS A 288 18.95 7.41 9.96
CA HIS A 288 20.39 7.61 9.95
C HIS A 288 20.93 7.70 8.52
N LEU A 289 20.64 6.71 7.66
CA LEU A 289 21.08 6.65 6.27
C LEU A 289 20.62 7.87 5.45
N ARG A 290 19.37 8.30 5.63
CA ARG A 290 18.85 9.54 5.00
C ARG A 290 19.66 10.77 5.37
N SER A 291 20.11 10.85 6.63
CA SER A 291 20.87 12.00 7.12
C SER A 291 22.35 11.96 6.75
N THR A 292 22.99 10.80 6.80
CA THR A 292 24.44 10.65 6.60
C THR A 292 24.81 10.40 5.15
N SER A 293 23.96 9.72 4.38
CA SER A 293 24.19 9.43 2.96
C SER A 293 22.89 9.48 2.13
N PRO A 294 22.33 10.68 1.88
CA PRO A 294 21.09 10.85 1.11
C PRO A 294 21.22 10.40 -0.35
N VAL A 295 22.44 10.31 -0.90
CA VAL A 295 22.68 9.75 -2.24
C VAL A 295 22.47 8.24 -2.21
N ARG A 296 23.12 7.52 -1.29
CA ARG A 296 22.98 6.07 -1.14
C ARG A 296 21.55 5.66 -0.81
N TYR A 297 20.87 6.39 0.06
CA TYR A 297 19.45 6.18 0.34
C TYR A 297 18.59 6.21 -0.94
N ARG A 298 18.82 7.21 -1.81
CA ARG A 298 18.10 7.33 -3.10
C ARG A 298 18.49 6.23 -4.08
N GLU A 299 19.76 5.85 -4.15
CA GLU A 299 20.23 4.75 -5.01
C GLU A 299 19.58 3.42 -4.60
N TYR A 300 19.53 3.11 -3.30
CA TYR A 300 18.85 1.93 -2.79
C TYR A 300 17.36 1.92 -3.12
N ARG A 301 16.67 3.06 -2.96
CA ARG A 301 15.26 3.20 -3.35
C ARG A 301 15.05 2.97 -4.85
N ARG A 302 15.92 3.53 -5.70
CA ARG A 302 15.86 3.34 -7.17
C ARG A 302 16.09 1.90 -7.58
N ALA A 303 17.10 1.25 -7.00
CA ALA A 303 17.39 -0.16 -7.25
C ALA A 303 16.22 -1.07 -6.83
N ALA A 304 15.66 -0.84 -5.64
CA ALA A 304 14.48 -1.54 -5.17
C ALA A 304 13.27 -1.30 -6.08
N TRP A 305 13.00 -0.05 -6.48
CA TRP A 305 11.90 0.28 -7.40
C TRP A 305 12.03 -0.45 -8.73
N ARG A 306 13.21 -0.46 -9.37
CA ARG A 306 13.41 -1.18 -10.65
C ARG A 306 13.09 -2.66 -10.49
N ARG A 307 13.62 -3.30 -9.44
CA ARG A 307 13.36 -4.72 -9.18
C ARG A 307 11.88 -4.99 -8.91
N LEU A 308 11.22 -4.17 -8.10
CA LEU A 308 9.78 -4.31 -7.81
C LEU A 308 8.92 -4.12 -9.05
N ARG A 309 9.23 -3.14 -9.91
CA ARG A 309 8.54 -2.91 -11.18
C ARG A 309 8.60 -4.15 -12.06
N ASP A 310 9.79 -4.72 -12.22
CA ASP A 310 10.01 -5.86 -13.11
C ASP A 310 9.34 -7.13 -12.55
N GLU A 311 9.43 -7.37 -11.24
CA GLU A 311 8.73 -8.47 -10.59
C GLU A 311 7.20 -8.31 -10.67
N MET A 312 6.68 -7.09 -10.49
CA MET A 312 5.24 -6.81 -10.55
C MET A 312 4.66 -7.06 -11.94
N ARG A 313 5.42 -6.75 -13.00
CA ARG A 313 5.00 -7.04 -14.40
C ARG A 313 4.88 -8.54 -14.68
N ALA A 314 5.68 -9.36 -14.02
CA ALA A 314 5.66 -10.82 -14.15
C ALA A 314 4.70 -11.50 -13.15
N ALA A 315 4.21 -10.78 -12.14
CA ALA A 315 3.43 -11.34 -11.04
C ALA A 315 2.02 -11.74 -11.48
N ALA A 316 1.51 -12.83 -10.90
CA ALA A 316 0.09 -13.18 -11.05
C ALA A 316 -0.80 -12.14 -10.35
N PRO A 317 -2.06 -11.91 -10.80
CA PRO A 317 -2.99 -10.98 -10.16
C PRO A 317 -3.16 -11.20 -8.65
N ALA A 318 -3.09 -12.47 -8.24
CA ALA A 318 -3.13 -12.93 -6.87
C ALA A 318 -2.02 -12.39 -5.96
N GLU A 319 -0.88 -11.99 -6.52
CA GLU A 319 0.33 -11.59 -5.82
C GLU A 319 0.60 -10.08 -5.91
N LEU A 320 -0.09 -9.38 -6.82
CA LEU A 320 0.09 -7.95 -7.09
C LEU A 320 0.03 -7.12 -5.82
N TRP A 321 -0.88 -7.41 -4.88
CA TRP A 321 -0.98 -6.67 -3.62
C TRP A 321 0.35 -6.59 -2.86
N ARG A 322 1.14 -7.67 -2.83
CA ARG A 322 2.42 -7.68 -2.10
C ARG A 322 3.37 -6.64 -2.68
N TYR A 323 3.39 -6.52 -4.00
CA TYR A 323 4.16 -5.51 -4.75
C TYR A 323 3.58 -4.12 -4.60
N THR A 324 2.26 -3.96 -4.68
CA THR A 324 1.60 -2.67 -4.44
C THR A 324 1.96 -2.11 -3.07
N ALA A 325 1.95 -2.95 -2.04
CA ALA A 325 2.32 -2.55 -0.69
C ALA A 325 3.81 -2.17 -0.56
N ASP A 326 4.70 -2.79 -1.35
CA ASP A 326 6.11 -2.40 -1.40
C ASP A 326 6.31 -1.06 -2.09
N ILE A 327 5.60 -0.80 -3.18
CA ILE A 327 5.62 0.50 -3.89
C ILE A 327 5.06 1.61 -2.98
N LEU A 328 3.93 1.37 -2.31
CA LEU A 328 3.36 2.31 -1.35
C LEU A 328 4.30 2.59 -0.17
N TYR A 329 5.07 1.59 0.27
CA TYR A 329 6.06 1.77 1.34
C TYR A 329 7.22 2.65 0.89
N LEU A 330 7.70 2.45 -0.34
CA LEU A 330 8.80 3.23 -0.91
C LEU A 330 8.44 4.68 -1.21
N LEU A 331 7.16 5.04 -1.26
CA LEU A 331 6.70 6.40 -1.52
C LEU A 331 7.00 7.31 -0.31
N ASP A 332 7.87 8.31 -0.47
CA ASP A 332 8.21 9.28 0.59
C ASP A 332 7.48 10.62 0.41
N ASN A 333 6.86 10.88 -0.75
CA ASN A 333 6.15 12.13 -1.04
C ASN A 333 5.03 12.39 -0.02
N PRO A 334 5.10 13.47 0.79
CA PRO A 334 4.11 13.72 1.85
C PRO A 334 2.68 13.89 1.32
N VAL A 335 2.52 14.51 0.15
CA VAL A 335 1.20 14.74 -0.47
C VAL A 335 0.58 13.41 -0.90
N ALA A 336 1.38 12.56 -1.55
CA ALA A 336 0.91 11.25 -1.98
C ALA A 336 0.67 10.34 -0.76
N ARG A 337 1.57 10.35 0.23
CA ARG A 337 1.40 9.60 1.48
C ARG A 337 0.14 10.01 2.23
N GLU A 338 -0.10 11.30 2.47
CA GLU A 338 -1.31 11.77 3.14
C GLU A 338 -2.56 11.40 2.34
N ALA A 339 -2.50 11.40 1.01
CA ALA A 339 -3.62 10.91 0.23
C ALA A 339 -3.92 9.43 0.51
N PHE A 340 -2.92 8.55 0.61
CA PHE A 340 -3.09 7.09 0.80
C PHE A 340 -3.30 6.67 2.26
N PHE A 341 -2.67 7.38 3.18
CA PHE A 341 -2.64 7.11 4.61
C PHE A 341 -2.97 8.38 5.39
N PRO A 342 -4.20 8.93 5.24
CA PRO A 342 -4.56 10.19 5.85
C PRO A 342 -4.54 10.11 7.38
N SER A 343 -3.87 11.08 7.99
CA SER A 343 -3.47 11.06 9.41
C SER A 343 -4.65 11.09 10.40
N ASP A 344 -5.83 11.55 9.96
CA ASP A 344 -7.03 11.73 10.78
C ASP A 344 -8.22 10.82 10.42
N ALA A 345 -8.07 9.92 9.45
CA ALA A 345 -9.21 9.12 8.96
C ALA A 345 -9.84 8.21 10.04
N GLN A 346 -9.07 7.79 11.04
CA GLN A 346 -9.53 6.89 12.10
C GLN A 346 -10.51 7.53 13.09
N GLN A 347 -10.73 8.85 13.01
CA GLN A 347 -11.69 9.53 13.88
C GLN A 347 -13.14 9.15 13.56
N PHE A 348 -13.42 8.69 12.33
CA PHE A 348 -14.76 8.38 11.84
C PHE A 348 -14.84 6.96 11.26
N ALA A 349 -15.99 6.31 11.45
CA ALA A 349 -16.32 5.09 10.74
C ALA A 349 -17.09 5.43 9.46
N VAL A 350 -16.63 4.98 8.30
CA VAL A 350 -17.38 5.09 7.04
C VAL A 350 -18.19 3.83 6.84
N GLU A 351 -19.48 3.99 6.54
CA GLU A 351 -20.43 2.88 6.40
C GLU A 351 -21.39 3.15 5.24
N PRO A 352 -21.91 2.11 4.55
CA PRO A 352 -23.00 2.29 3.60
C PRO A 352 -24.19 2.99 4.27
N ALA A 353 -24.77 3.96 3.58
CA ALA A 353 -25.89 4.71 4.11
C ALA A 353 -27.14 3.82 4.19
N ASP A 354 -27.96 4.02 5.23
CA ASP A 354 -29.26 3.35 5.36
C ASP A 354 -30.42 4.35 5.32
N ARG A 355 -31.66 3.85 5.30
CA ARG A 355 -32.86 4.70 5.17
C ARG A 355 -33.01 5.71 6.31
N SER A 356 -32.45 5.46 7.49
CA SER A 356 -32.51 6.38 8.62
C SER A 356 -31.61 7.61 8.41
N ASP A 357 -30.62 7.54 7.51
CA ASP A 357 -29.71 8.65 7.22
C ASP A 357 -30.29 9.68 6.25
N GLU A 358 -31.36 9.36 5.54
CA GLU A 358 -31.91 10.19 4.46
C GLU A 358 -32.08 11.65 4.86
N ARG A 359 -32.72 11.88 6.01
CA ARG A 359 -32.97 13.23 6.52
C ARG A 359 -31.67 13.98 6.78
N ALA A 360 -30.70 13.34 7.42
CA ALA A 360 -29.43 13.98 7.77
C ALA A 360 -28.59 14.27 6.52
N VAL A 361 -28.56 13.36 5.54
CA VAL A 361 -27.88 13.58 4.26
C VAL A 361 -28.49 14.77 3.52
N HIS A 362 -29.82 14.86 3.46
CA HIS A 362 -30.52 15.98 2.82
C HIS A 362 -30.24 17.31 3.53
N GLU A 363 -30.31 17.34 4.86
CA GLU A 363 -30.00 18.54 5.66
C GLU A 363 -28.55 19.03 5.44
N VAL A 364 -27.58 18.12 5.32
CA VAL A 364 -26.18 18.48 5.01
C VAL A 364 -26.03 19.01 3.59
N ALA A 365 -26.67 18.37 2.61
CA ALA A 365 -26.65 18.82 1.22
C ALA A 365 -27.23 20.24 1.09
N GLU A 366 -28.41 20.49 1.68
CA GLU A 366 -29.08 21.81 1.64
C GLU A 366 -28.31 22.91 2.37
N ARG A 367 -27.50 22.55 3.37
CA ARG A 367 -26.68 23.51 4.10
C ARG A 367 -25.50 24.03 3.25
N HIS A 368 -24.85 23.15 2.48
CA HIS A 368 -23.56 23.45 1.84
C HIS A 368 -23.63 23.62 0.32
N ASP A 369 -24.60 22.97 -0.31
CA ASP A 369 -24.88 23.07 -1.75
C ASP A 369 -26.15 23.90 -2.00
N GLY A 370 -26.28 24.46 -3.20
CA GLY A 370 -27.46 25.23 -3.58
C GLY A 370 -28.69 24.34 -3.84
N PRO A 371 -29.87 24.95 -4.07
CA PRO A 371 -31.13 24.21 -4.21
C PRO A 371 -31.14 23.22 -5.37
N ASP A 372 -30.56 23.54 -6.53
CA ASP A 372 -30.49 22.59 -7.64
C ASP A 372 -29.50 21.46 -7.38
N ALA A 373 -28.33 21.75 -6.82
CA ALA A 373 -27.35 20.73 -6.45
C ALA A 373 -27.89 19.78 -5.37
N ALA A 374 -28.54 20.29 -4.32
CA ALA A 374 -29.18 19.48 -3.29
C ALA A 374 -30.32 18.62 -3.87
N ARG A 375 -31.15 19.18 -4.77
CA ARG A 375 -32.20 18.42 -5.46
C ARG A 375 -31.65 17.24 -6.25
N LEU A 376 -30.53 17.39 -6.95
CA LEU A 376 -29.87 16.29 -7.66
C LEU A 376 -29.41 15.18 -6.69
N LEU A 377 -28.86 15.53 -5.53
CA LEU A 377 -28.47 14.54 -4.51
C LEU A 377 -29.67 13.78 -3.95
N ARG A 378 -30.83 14.43 -3.74
CA ARG A 378 -32.08 13.72 -3.34
C ARG A 378 -32.56 12.75 -4.42
N GLN A 379 -32.43 13.12 -5.70
CA GLN A 379 -32.77 12.23 -6.81
C GLN A 379 -31.83 11.03 -6.86
N TRP A 380 -30.53 11.23 -6.65
CA TRP A 380 -29.57 10.14 -6.51
C TRP A 380 -29.89 9.24 -5.32
N TRP A 381 -30.28 9.79 -4.17
CA TRP A 381 -30.69 9.01 -3.00
C TRP A 381 -31.87 8.08 -3.33
N THR A 382 -32.83 8.58 -4.08
CA THR A 382 -34.01 7.80 -4.51
C THR A 382 -33.64 6.72 -5.53
N ALA A 383 -32.80 7.06 -6.53
CA ALA A 383 -32.46 6.17 -7.63
C ALA A 383 -31.42 5.10 -7.25
N ALA A 384 -30.44 5.46 -6.42
CA ALA A 384 -29.32 4.61 -6.05
C ALA A 384 -28.87 4.88 -4.60
N PRO A 385 -29.68 4.56 -3.58
CA PRO A 385 -29.32 4.80 -2.18
C PRO A 385 -28.05 4.05 -1.77
N SER A 386 -27.77 2.88 -2.36
CA SER A 386 -26.54 2.11 -2.12
C SER A 386 -25.27 2.74 -2.71
N ALA A 387 -25.38 3.86 -3.42
CA ALA A 387 -24.23 4.67 -3.86
C ALA A 387 -23.74 5.66 -2.78
N PHE A 388 -24.52 5.84 -1.71
CA PHE A 388 -24.20 6.73 -0.61
C PHE A 388 -23.50 5.97 0.52
N ASN A 389 -22.48 6.62 1.08
CA ASN A 389 -21.82 6.20 2.30
C ASN A 389 -21.78 7.37 3.27
N VAL A 390 -21.83 7.08 4.57
CA VAL A 390 -21.85 8.08 5.65
C VAL A 390 -20.68 7.86 6.59
N SER A 391 -20.09 8.96 7.02
CA SER A 391 -19.06 8.98 8.06
C SER A 391 -19.71 9.24 9.41
N ARG A 392 -19.45 8.41 10.42
CA ARG A 392 -20.02 8.53 11.77
C ARG A 392 -18.95 8.77 12.83
N GLY A 393 -19.26 9.68 13.76
CA GLY A 393 -18.45 9.94 14.95
C GLY A 393 -18.64 8.88 16.04
N ARG A 394 -17.97 9.06 17.18
CA ARG A 394 -18.06 8.14 18.33
C ARG A 394 -19.48 8.01 18.91
N ASP A 395 -20.28 9.04 18.76
CA ASP A 395 -21.67 9.12 19.22
C ASP A 395 -22.65 8.48 18.23
N GLY A 396 -22.16 7.88 17.13
CA GLY A 396 -22.96 7.30 16.07
C GLY A 396 -23.65 8.32 15.16
N ARG A 397 -23.46 9.63 15.40
CA ARG A 397 -24.08 10.67 14.58
C ARG A 397 -23.35 10.82 13.25
N LEU A 398 -24.11 11.16 12.22
CA LEU A 398 -23.58 11.51 10.91
C LEU A 398 -22.69 12.76 11.02
N ALA A 399 -21.44 12.59 10.61
CA ALA A 399 -20.42 13.62 10.49
C ALA A 399 -20.24 14.10 9.05
N GLY A 400 -20.57 13.25 8.07
CA GLY A 400 -20.63 13.62 6.65
C GLY A 400 -21.06 12.45 5.78
N PHE A 401 -21.07 12.65 4.48
CA PHE A 401 -21.40 11.62 3.50
C PHE A 401 -20.65 11.81 2.19
N PHE A 402 -20.66 10.78 1.34
CA PHE A 402 -20.25 10.89 -0.05
C PHE A 402 -21.08 10.01 -0.98
N LEU A 403 -21.09 10.38 -2.26
CA LEU A 403 -21.76 9.68 -3.35
C LEU A 403 -20.73 9.14 -4.33
N LEU A 404 -20.58 7.81 -4.38
CA LEU A 404 -19.67 7.10 -5.27
C LEU A 404 -20.46 6.28 -6.30
N LEU A 405 -20.24 6.57 -7.57
CA LEU A 405 -20.92 5.92 -8.70
C LEU A 405 -19.99 4.91 -9.37
N ASP A 406 -20.55 3.75 -9.70
CA ASP A 406 -19.91 2.74 -10.55
C ASP A 406 -20.16 3.01 -12.04
N ASP A 407 -19.47 2.28 -12.91
CA ASP A 407 -19.56 2.44 -14.37
C ASP A 407 -21.01 2.30 -14.89
N ALA A 408 -21.76 1.34 -14.35
CA ALA A 408 -23.16 1.13 -14.73
C ALA A 408 -24.02 2.36 -14.41
N ARG A 409 -23.87 2.94 -13.22
CA ARG A 409 -24.62 4.14 -12.79
C ARG A 409 -24.19 5.39 -13.55
N ILE A 410 -22.91 5.51 -13.92
CA ILE A 410 -22.42 6.63 -14.74
C ILE A 410 -23.04 6.59 -16.14
N ARG A 411 -23.15 5.41 -16.74
CA ARG A 411 -23.67 5.21 -18.11
C ARG A 411 -25.19 5.09 -18.19
N HIS A 412 -25.85 4.80 -17.08
CA HIS A 412 -27.29 4.65 -17.06
C HIS A 412 -28.00 6.01 -16.90
N PRO A 413 -29.05 6.33 -17.70
CA PRO A 413 -29.76 7.61 -17.67
C PRO A 413 -30.71 7.78 -16.45
N SER A 414 -30.24 7.44 -15.25
CA SER A 414 -31.07 7.21 -14.06
C SER A 414 -31.53 8.47 -13.34
N VAL A 415 -30.76 9.57 -13.38
CA VAL A 415 -31.01 10.76 -12.55
C VAL A 415 -31.08 12.03 -13.38
N GLY A 416 -32.31 12.45 -13.68
CA GLY A 416 -32.73 13.85 -13.87
C GLY A 416 -31.90 14.76 -14.77
N ASN A 417 -31.10 14.22 -15.69
CA ASN A 417 -30.06 14.94 -16.43
C ASN A 417 -29.04 15.66 -15.52
N ASP A 418 -28.46 14.97 -14.52
CA ASP A 418 -27.35 15.52 -13.73
C ASP A 418 -26.20 15.98 -14.66
N PRO A 419 -25.96 17.30 -14.82
CA PRO A 419 -25.05 17.82 -15.84
C PRO A 419 -23.59 17.46 -15.56
N VAL A 420 -23.25 17.16 -14.30
CA VAL A 420 -21.93 16.69 -13.92
C VAL A 420 -21.72 15.28 -14.43
N VAL A 421 -22.63 14.35 -14.16
CA VAL A 421 -22.50 12.95 -14.62
C VAL A 421 -22.61 12.87 -16.15
N GLN A 422 -23.42 13.71 -16.78
CA GLN A 422 -23.47 13.83 -18.25
C GLN A 422 -22.13 14.30 -18.86
N SER A 423 -21.37 15.14 -18.15
CA SER A 423 -20.02 15.51 -18.61
C SER A 423 -19.07 14.31 -18.61
N TRP A 424 -19.22 13.40 -17.64
CA TRP A 424 -18.44 12.17 -17.58
C TRP A 424 -18.84 11.19 -18.69
N ALA A 425 -20.14 11.01 -18.90
CA ALA A 425 -20.65 10.17 -19.99
C ALA A 425 -20.10 10.63 -21.35
N ARG A 426 -20.14 11.93 -21.65
CA ARG A 426 -19.53 12.49 -22.88
C ARG A 426 -18.03 12.26 -22.97
N GLN A 427 -17.30 12.36 -21.85
CA GLN A 427 -15.88 12.04 -21.81
C GLN A 427 -15.63 10.56 -22.13
N LEU A 428 -16.46 9.65 -21.61
CA LEU A 428 -16.37 8.22 -21.89
C LEU A 428 -16.82 7.87 -23.32
N ASP A 429 -17.75 8.61 -23.91
CA ASP A 429 -18.17 8.40 -25.30
C ASP A 429 -17.08 8.84 -26.29
N SER A 430 -16.38 9.94 -25.99
CA SER A 430 -15.26 10.43 -26.81
C SER A 430 -13.99 9.59 -26.65
N HIS A 431 -13.80 8.96 -25.49
CA HIS A 431 -12.66 8.11 -25.18
C HIS A 431 -13.16 6.80 -24.55
N PRO A 432 -13.71 5.87 -25.34
CA PRO A 432 -14.32 4.65 -24.81
C PRO A 432 -13.31 3.78 -24.06
N THR A 433 -13.79 3.10 -23.03
CA THR A 433 -13.06 2.07 -22.29
C THR A 433 -13.23 0.71 -22.95
N ALA A 434 -12.24 -0.14 -22.87
CA ALA A 434 -12.29 -1.50 -23.40
C ALA A 434 -13.27 -2.38 -22.58
N ARG A 435 -13.67 -3.51 -23.18
CA ARG A 435 -14.58 -4.45 -22.51
C ARG A 435 -13.92 -5.03 -21.26
N GLY A 436 -14.60 -4.89 -20.11
CA GLY A 436 -14.12 -5.38 -18.81
C GLY A 436 -13.34 -4.34 -18.01
N GLU A 437 -13.02 -3.18 -18.59
CA GLU A 437 -12.51 -2.04 -17.83
C GLU A 437 -13.64 -1.36 -17.05
N VAL A 438 -13.31 -0.87 -15.85
CA VAL A 438 -14.25 -0.26 -14.91
C VAL A 438 -13.90 1.20 -14.68
N VAL A 439 -14.94 2.02 -14.51
CA VAL A 439 -14.85 3.44 -14.20
C VAL A 439 -15.54 3.71 -12.86
N LEU A 440 -14.98 4.62 -12.07
CA LEU A 440 -15.60 5.14 -10.85
C LEU A 440 -15.81 6.65 -10.95
N GLY A 441 -16.81 7.15 -10.21
CA GLY A 441 -17.07 8.59 -10.12
C GLY A 441 -17.45 9.03 -8.72
N LEU A 442 -16.58 9.78 -8.06
CA LEU A 442 -16.89 10.46 -6.79
C LEU A 442 -17.63 11.76 -7.11
N ARG A 443 -18.97 11.70 -7.06
CA ARG A 443 -19.85 12.80 -7.50
C ARG A 443 -19.91 13.94 -6.50
N ARG A 444 -19.83 13.64 -5.20
CA ARG A 444 -19.82 14.63 -4.12
C ARG A 444 -19.35 13.99 -2.81
N TRP A 445 -18.69 14.76 -1.95
CA TRP A 445 -18.54 14.49 -0.52
C TRP A 445 -18.84 15.77 0.26
N LEU A 446 -19.42 15.65 1.46
CA LEU A 446 -19.72 16.76 2.34
C LEU A 446 -19.54 16.35 3.80
N ASP A 447 -18.78 17.16 4.53
CA ASP A 447 -18.80 17.24 5.99
C ASP A 447 -20.02 18.05 6.45
N ARG A 448 -20.63 17.63 7.56
CA ARG A 448 -21.84 18.27 8.11
C ARG A 448 -21.63 19.74 8.44
N ASP A 449 -20.46 20.11 8.92
CA ASP A 449 -20.17 21.44 9.46
C ASP A 449 -19.25 22.24 8.52
N ARG A 450 -18.34 21.58 7.80
CA ARG A 450 -17.32 22.21 6.93
C ARG A 450 -17.59 22.09 5.42
N GLY A 451 -18.63 21.35 5.02
CA GLY A 451 -18.91 21.12 3.61
C GLY A 451 -17.78 20.32 2.93
N GLU A 452 -17.27 20.79 1.81
CA GLU A 452 -16.23 20.06 1.06
C GLU A 452 -14.79 20.32 1.55
N ALA A 453 -14.58 21.19 2.54
CA ALA A 453 -13.24 21.58 2.96
C ALA A 453 -12.43 20.39 3.53
N PRO A 454 -11.09 20.40 3.42
CA PRO A 454 -10.24 19.35 3.97
C PRO A 454 -10.47 19.12 5.48
N GLY A 455 -10.41 17.86 5.90
CA GLY A 455 -10.59 17.50 7.31
C GLY A 455 -10.80 16.01 7.53
N ALA A 456 -10.95 15.62 8.79
CA ALA A 456 -11.02 14.23 9.22
C ALA A 456 -12.16 13.41 8.56
N THR A 457 -13.34 14.02 8.33
CA THR A 457 -14.45 13.38 7.59
C THR A 457 -14.11 13.13 6.12
N GLN A 458 -13.43 14.09 5.49
CA GLN A 458 -12.96 13.97 4.10
C GLN A 458 -11.85 12.91 4.02
N ALA A 459 -10.89 12.91 4.93
CA ALA A 459 -9.87 11.86 5.06
C ALA A 459 -10.49 10.45 5.14
N ALA A 460 -11.52 10.27 5.97
CA ALA A 460 -12.23 8.99 6.08
C ALA A 460 -12.94 8.60 4.78
N CYS A 461 -13.62 9.56 4.11
CA CYS A 461 -14.24 9.35 2.80
C CYS A 461 -13.21 8.90 1.75
N TRP A 462 -12.08 9.60 1.63
CA TRP A 462 -11.04 9.23 0.68
C TRP A 462 -10.50 7.85 0.94
N LEU A 463 -10.23 7.51 2.21
CA LEU A 463 -9.73 6.20 2.58
C LEU A 463 -10.69 5.07 2.12
N ASP A 464 -12.01 5.23 2.27
CA ASP A 464 -12.99 4.25 1.81
C ASP A 464 -13.15 4.20 0.28
N VAL A 465 -13.07 5.35 -0.39
CA VAL A 465 -13.04 5.41 -1.87
C VAL A 465 -11.80 4.69 -2.41
N LYS A 466 -10.65 4.84 -1.73
CA LYS A 466 -9.42 4.11 -2.04
C LYS A 466 -9.58 2.61 -1.87
N ARG A 467 -10.17 2.16 -0.76
CA ARG A 467 -10.52 0.74 -0.57
C ARG A 467 -11.31 0.19 -1.76
N THR A 468 -12.32 0.93 -2.21
CA THR A 468 -13.19 0.51 -3.32
C THR A 468 -12.40 0.35 -4.61
N TYR A 469 -11.58 1.34 -4.98
CA TYR A 469 -10.86 1.26 -6.23
C TYR A 469 -9.72 0.23 -6.18
N MET A 470 -9.11 -0.01 -5.00
CA MET A 470 -8.13 -1.07 -4.80
C MET A 470 -8.75 -2.46 -5.03
N ALA A 471 -10.01 -2.65 -4.63
CA ALA A 471 -10.74 -3.90 -4.88
C ALA A 471 -11.13 -4.12 -6.35
N LEU A 472 -11.07 -3.07 -7.19
CA LEU A 472 -11.40 -3.12 -8.62
C LEU A 472 -10.19 -3.38 -9.52
N ARG A 473 -8.99 -3.52 -8.96
CA ARG A 473 -7.80 -3.90 -9.73
C ARG A 473 -7.92 -5.33 -10.28
N PRO A 474 -7.37 -5.63 -11.46
CA PRO A 474 -6.71 -4.71 -12.40
C PRO A 474 -7.69 -4.04 -13.38
N ALA A 475 -9.01 -4.15 -13.16
CA ALA A 475 -10.01 -3.69 -14.11
C ALA A 475 -10.26 -2.16 -14.06
N LEU A 476 -9.98 -1.51 -12.94
CA LEU A 476 -10.16 -0.06 -12.82
C LEU A 476 -9.27 0.69 -13.81
N ARG A 477 -9.89 1.49 -14.69
CA ARG A 477 -9.18 2.29 -15.69
C ARG A 477 -9.24 3.78 -15.42
N ARG A 478 -10.38 4.31 -14.96
CA ARG A 478 -10.53 5.76 -14.72
C ARG A 478 -11.33 6.06 -13.46
N MET A 479 -11.02 7.18 -12.84
CA MET A 479 -11.78 7.73 -11.73
C MET A 479 -12.05 9.21 -11.94
N PHE A 480 -13.33 9.58 -11.92
CA PHE A 480 -13.77 10.98 -11.91
C PHE A 480 -13.95 11.46 -10.47
N VAL A 481 -13.59 12.71 -10.22
CA VAL A 481 -13.78 13.41 -8.95
C VAL A 481 -14.30 14.81 -9.24
N VAL A 482 -15.30 15.24 -8.46
CA VAL A 482 -15.84 16.60 -8.55
C VAL A 482 -15.36 17.45 -7.39
N VAL A 483 -14.68 18.54 -7.71
CA VAL A 483 -14.17 19.52 -6.75
C VAL A 483 -14.81 20.87 -7.02
N ARG A 484 -15.36 21.53 -6.00
CA ARG A 484 -15.82 22.93 -6.12
C ARG A 484 -14.74 23.90 -5.60
N ASP A 485 -14.10 23.60 -4.47
CA ASP A 485 -12.93 24.34 -3.96
C ASP A 485 -11.60 23.88 -4.61
N VAL A 486 -11.44 24.19 -5.90
CA VAL A 486 -10.25 23.77 -6.68
C VAL A 486 -8.92 24.18 -6.03
N PRO A 487 -8.72 25.43 -5.53
CA PRO A 487 -7.45 25.83 -4.93
C PRO A 487 -7.00 24.95 -3.78
N SER A 488 -7.92 24.51 -2.90
CA SER A 488 -7.60 23.67 -1.75
C SER A 488 -7.13 22.26 -2.14
N TYR A 489 -7.57 21.75 -3.29
CA TYR A 489 -7.28 20.37 -3.74
C TYR A 489 -6.26 20.29 -4.87
N TRP A 490 -5.98 21.39 -5.58
CA TRP A 490 -5.10 21.40 -6.74
C TRP A 490 -3.70 20.81 -6.50
N PRO A 491 -3.02 21.07 -5.36
CA PRO A 491 -1.72 20.46 -5.08
C PRO A 491 -1.78 18.92 -5.11
N VAL A 492 -2.82 18.33 -4.51
CA VAL A 492 -3.02 16.87 -4.46
C VAL A 492 -3.43 16.33 -5.83
N VAL A 493 -4.38 17.00 -6.50
CA VAL A 493 -4.89 16.64 -7.83
C VAL A 493 -3.73 16.55 -8.83
N ARG A 494 -2.88 17.57 -8.87
CA ARG A 494 -1.74 17.61 -9.79
C ARG A 494 -0.70 16.53 -9.47
N GLU A 495 -0.36 16.35 -8.20
CA GLU A 495 0.67 15.40 -7.78
C GLU A 495 0.28 13.95 -8.08
N LEU A 496 -1.01 13.62 -7.95
CA LEU A 496 -1.54 12.29 -8.23
C LEU A 496 -1.84 12.04 -9.71
N GLY A 497 -1.63 13.04 -10.58
CA GLY A 497 -1.84 12.91 -12.03
C GLY A 497 -3.28 13.12 -12.51
N PHE A 498 -4.16 13.67 -11.67
CA PHE A 498 -5.52 14.03 -12.09
C PHE A 498 -5.48 15.21 -13.08
N ARG A 499 -6.34 15.14 -14.10
CA ARG A 499 -6.47 16.17 -15.14
C ARG A 499 -7.92 16.65 -15.26
N PRO A 500 -8.18 17.97 -15.42
CA PRO A 500 -9.52 18.45 -15.76
C PRO A 500 -10.00 17.84 -17.08
N ILE A 501 -11.26 17.41 -17.14
CA ILE A 501 -11.86 16.85 -18.36
C ILE A 501 -12.49 17.89 -19.28
N SER A 502 -12.65 19.12 -18.77
CA SER A 502 -13.27 20.25 -19.47
C SER A 502 -12.52 21.52 -19.13
N SER A 503 -12.47 22.46 -20.07
CA SER A 503 -11.93 23.81 -19.85
C SER A 503 -12.82 24.68 -18.97
N ALA A 504 -14.11 24.35 -18.84
CA ALA A 504 -15.07 25.05 -18.00
C ALA A 504 -15.77 24.10 -17.01
N PRO A 505 -15.98 24.52 -15.74
CA PRO A 505 -16.73 23.74 -14.77
C PRO A 505 -18.22 23.71 -15.11
N VAL A 506 -18.92 22.68 -14.61
CA VAL A 506 -20.39 22.67 -14.64
C VAL A 506 -20.90 23.65 -13.60
N VAL A 507 -21.77 24.58 -13.99
CA VAL A 507 -22.31 25.59 -13.06
C VAL A 507 -23.69 25.15 -12.56
N LEU A 508 -23.82 25.03 -11.24
CA LEU A 508 -25.09 24.79 -10.54
C LEU A 508 -25.23 25.84 -9.45
N ASP A 509 -26.39 26.48 -9.35
CA ASP A 509 -26.66 27.52 -8.34
C ASP A 509 -25.61 28.65 -8.31
N GLY A 510 -25.03 28.98 -9.48
CA GLY A 510 -23.95 29.97 -9.61
C GLY A 510 -22.57 29.52 -9.11
N ALA A 511 -22.43 28.28 -8.62
CA ALA A 511 -21.17 27.68 -8.20
C ALA A 511 -20.61 26.74 -9.27
N GLY A 512 -19.30 26.76 -9.46
CA GLY A 512 -18.59 25.87 -10.39
C GLY A 512 -18.23 24.53 -9.76
N TYR A 513 -18.61 23.44 -10.43
CA TYR A 513 -18.27 22.06 -10.11
C TYR A 513 -17.27 21.54 -11.15
N THR A 514 -15.99 21.53 -10.78
CA THR A 514 -14.89 21.11 -11.66
C THR A 514 -14.75 19.60 -11.58
N THR A 515 -14.84 18.91 -12.72
CA THR A 515 -14.48 17.49 -12.78
C THR A 515 -13.01 17.33 -13.15
N VAL A 516 -12.29 16.58 -12.33
CA VAL A 516 -10.95 16.07 -12.63
C VAL A 516 -11.01 14.55 -12.77
N MET A 517 -10.17 14.00 -13.63
CA MET A 517 -10.11 12.58 -13.95
C MET A 517 -8.69 12.08 -13.76
N LEU A 518 -8.55 10.96 -13.08
CA LEU A 518 -7.34 10.15 -13.10
C LEU A 518 -7.54 9.02 -14.09
N ASP A 519 -6.64 8.91 -15.06
CA ASP A 519 -6.51 7.73 -15.92
C ASP A 519 -5.38 6.87 -15.34
N PHE A 520 -5.73 5.66 -14.92
CA PHE A 520 -4.78 4.72 -14.33
C PHE A 520 -3.96 3.98 -15.40
N GLY A 521 -4.32 4.10 -16.68
CA GLY A 521 -3.66 3.35 -17.74
C GLY A 521 -3.95 1.84 -17.70
N PRO A 522 -3.33 1.07 -18.60
CA PRO A 522 -3.54 -0.38 -18.70
C PRO A 522 -2.97 -1.16 -17.51
N GLY A 523 -2.00 -0.58 -16.79
CA GLY A 523 -1.47 -1.15 -15.55
C GLY A 523 -2.40 -0.96 -14.35
N SER A 524 -3.56 -0.30 -14.53
CA SER A 524 -4.48 0.06 -13.47
C SER A 524 -3.75 0.77 -12.31
N VAL A 525 -4.29 0.69 -11.10
CA VAL A 525 -3.74 1.34 -9.92
C VAL A 525 -2.28 0.95 -9.64
N ASP A 526 -1.89 -0.28 -9.95
CA ASP A 526 -0.55 -0.80 -9.69
C ASP A 526 0.48 -0.14 -10.62
N GLY A 527 0.19 -0.04 -11.92
CA GLY A 527 1.02 0.68 -12.88
C GLY A 527 1.11 2.17 -12.56
N TRP A 528 -0.02 2.80 -12.28
CA TRP A 528 -0.05 4.21 -11.87
C TRP A 528 0.79 4.49 -10.61
N LEU A 529 0.73 3.62 -9.60
CA LEU A 529 1.56 3.75 -8.40
C LEU A 529 3.06 3.63 -8.70
N VAL A 530 3.44 2.74 -9.62
CA VAL A 530 4.82 2.63 -10.10
C VAL A 530 5.27 3.93 -10.74
N ASP A 531 4.42 4.57 -11.55
CA ASP A 531 4.74 5.82 -12.24
C ASP A 531 4.83 7.01 -11.28
N VAL A 532 3.94 7.09 -10.29
CA VAL A 532 4.01 8.10 -9.21
C VAL A 532 5.33 7.99 -8.45
N LEU A 533 5.74 6.77 -8.08
CA LEU A 533 7.03 6.55 -7.42
C LEU A 533 8.21 6.82 -8.36
N ALA A 534 8.08 6.51 -9.65
CA ALA A 534 9.10 6.80 -10.64
C ALA A 534 9.39 8.30 -10.76
N ALA A 535 8.33 9.11 -10.78
CA ALA A 535 8.42 10.57 -10.81
C ALA A 535 9.11 11.10 -9.54
N GLU A 536 8.73 10.59 -8.36
CA GLU A 536 9.35 10.98 -7.09
C GLU A 536 10.86 10.66 -7.04
N LEU A 537 11.26 9.49 -7.55
CA LEU A 537 12.65 9.03 -7.54
C LEU A 537 13.51 9.69 -8.63
N GLY A 538 12.91 10.48 -9.52
CA GLY A 538 13.57 11.04 -10.70
C GLY A 538 14.06 9.95 -11.66
N VAL A 539 13.30 8.86 -11.78
CA VAL A 539 13.55 7.76 -12.74
C VAL A 539 12.47 7.70 -13.83
N ALA A 540 11.39 8.48 -13.70
CA ALA A 540 10.42 8.72 -14.78
C ALA A 540 11.02 9.48 -15.99
N GLU A 541 12.28 9.91 -15.89
CA GLU A 541 13.08 10.40 -17.02
C GLU A 541 13.56 9.24 -17.94
N GLU A 542 13.40 7.96 -17.52
CA GLU A 542 13.70 6.80 -18.36
C GLU A 542 12.82 6.81 -19.63
N PRO A 543 13.42 6.69 -20.83
CA PRO A 543 12.66 6.73 -22.07
C PRO A 543 11.57 5.65 -22.16
N ALA A 544 10.33 6.06 -22.45
CA ALA A 544 9.16 5.16 -22.48
C ALA A 544 8.36 5.33 -23.78
N LEU A 545 7.81 4.23 -24.30
CA LEU A 545 6.91 4.24 -25.46
C LEU A 545 5.46 4.39 -24.98
N ASP A 546 4.77 5.43 -25.44
CA ASP A 546 3.33 5.58 -25.31
C ASP A 546 2.64 5.03 -26.57
N ALA A 547 2.03 3.85 -26.42
CA ALA A 547 1.37 3.17 -27.52
C ALA A 547 0.04 3.81 -27.95
N ASP A 548 -0.65 4.49 -27.03
CA ASP A 548 -1.93 5.13 -27.31
C ASP A 548 -1.70 6.45 -28.07
N ALA A 549 -0.62 7.18 -27.73
CA ALA A 549 -0.24 8.43 -28.39
C ALA A 549 0.67 8.25 -29.62
N HIS A 550 1.26 7.06 -29.83
CA HIS A 550 2.36 6.83 -30.77
C HIS A 550 3.57 7.76 -30.52
N GLU A 551 3.98 7.90 -29.26
CA GLU A 551 5.05 8.80 -28.84
C GLU A 551 6.17 8.03 -28.14
N LEU A 552 7.40 8.54 -28.22
CA LEU A 552 8.50 8.14 -27.35
C LEU A 552 8.76 9.28 -26.37
N VAL A 553 8.48 9.07 -25.09
CA VAL A 553 8.78 10.03 -24.03
C VAL A 553 10.25 9.89 -23.65
N VAL A 554 11.02 10.96 -23.74
CA VAL A 554 12.46 11.01 -23.41
C VAL A 554 12.69 12.19 -22.47
N GLY A 555 13.24 11.96 -21.28
CA GLY A 555 13.44 13.04 -20.29
C GLY A 555 12.13 13.78 -19.95
N GLY A 556 11.00 13.08 -19.97
CA GLY A 556 9.66 13.65 -19.77
C GLY A 556 9.12 14.49 -20.95
N GLN A 557 9.83 14.57 -22.09
CA GLN A 557 9.37 15.24 -23.29
C GLN A 557 8.87 14.23 -24.34
N PRO A 558 7.65 14.39 -24.89
CA PRO A 558 7.15 13.51 -25.94
C PRO A 558 7.84 13.78 -27.28
N VAL A 559 8.37 12.73 -27.89
CA VAL A 559 8.84 12.71 -29.27
C VAL A 559 7.75 12.05 -30.12
N ALA A 560 6.99 12.86 -30.84
CA ALA A 560 5.91 12.38 -31.70
C ALA A 560 6.45 11.51 -32.85
N LEU A 561 6.05 10.24 -32.90
CA LEU A 561 6.44 9.30 -33.95
C LEU A 561 5.29 9.10 -34.94
N THR A 562 5.62 8.90 -36.21
CA THR A 562 4.64 8.39 -37.17
C THR A 562 4.34 6.92 -36.88
N PRO A 563 3.20 6.35 -37.33
CA PRO A 563 2.86 4.95 -37.07
C PRO A 563 3.96 3.96 -37.48
N LEU A 564 4.68 4.23 -38.57
CA LEU A 564 5.79 3.41 -39.04
C LEU A 564 7.06 3.58 -38.21
N GLU A 565 7.36 4.81 -37.75
CA GLU A 565 8.50 5.05 -36.86
C GLU A 565 8.26 4.40 -35.49
N PHE A 566 7.04 4.51 -34.97
CA PHE A 566 6.62 3.87 -33.73
C PHE A 566 6.69 2.34 -33.86
N GLY A 567 6.08 1.78 -34.90
CA GLY A 567 6.10 0.35 -35.16
C GLY A 567 7.52 -0.20 -35.32
N LEU A 568 8.38 0.52 -36.04
CA LEU A 568 9.80 0.18 -36.17
C LEU A 568 10.53 0.20 -34.83
N PHE A 569 10.42 1.30 -34.07
CA PHE A 569 11.12 1.43 -32.80
C PHE A 569 10.63 0.39 -31.79
N ARG A 570 9.32 0.15 -31.71
CA ARG A 570 8.72 -0.91 -30.88
C ARG A 570 9.25 -2.29 -31.26
N HIS A 571 9.27 -2.64 -32.54
CA HIS A 571 9.77 -3.95 -32.99
C HIS A 571 11.25 -4.14 -32.66
N LEU A 572 12.07 -3.10 -32.82
CA LEU A 572 13.48 -3.13 -32.41
C LEU A 572 13.66 -3.17 -30.88
N HIS A 573 12.76 -2.55 -30.13
CA HIS A 573 12.73 -2.56 -28.67
C HIS A 573 12.37 -3.94 -28.12
N ASP A 574 11.38 -4.61 -28.71
CA ASP A 574 11.02 -5.99 -28.36
C ASP A 574 12.16 -6.99 -28.64
N HIS A 575 13.11 -6.61 -29.51
CA HIS A 575 14.31 -7.37 -29.87
C HIS A 575 15.61 -6.65 -29.46
N GLU A 576 15.59 -5.95 -28.32
CA GLU A 576 16.74 -5.18 -27.79
C GLU A 576 18.02 -6.04 -27.78
N GLY A 577 19.14 -5.46 -28.26
CA GLY A 577 20.44 -6.14 -28.38
C GLY A 577 20.57 -7.09 -29.58
N GLN A 578 19.46 -7.48 -30.22
CA GLN A 578 19.44 -8.40 -31.36
C GLN A 578 19.41 -7.66 -32.71
N THR A 579 19.92 -8.32 -33.75
CA THR A 579 19.85 -7.77 -35.11
C THR A 579 18.58 -8.23 -35.80
N VAL A 580 17.68 -7.28 -36.08
CA VAL A 580 16.45 -7.52 -36.82
C VAL A 580 16.70 -7.28 -38.31
N SER A 581 16.28 -8.23 -39.16
CA SER A 581 16.53 -8.15 -40.59
C SER A 581 15.59 -7.15 -41.30
N ARG A 582 16.00 -6.60 -42.45
CA ARG A 582 15.11 -5.73 -43.25
C ARG A 582 13.86 -6.45 -43.75
N ALA A 583 13.99 -7.73 -44.07
CA ALA A 583 12.87 -8.55 -44.54
C ALA A 583 11.85 -8.78 -43.42
N GLU A 584 12.33 -8.97 -42.19
CA GLU A 584 11.49 -9.08 -40.99
C GLU A 584 10.79 -7.77 -40.67
N LEU A 585 11.52 -6.65 -40.66
CA LEU A 585 10.91 -5.32 -40.46
C LEU A 585 9.81 -5.04 -41.48
N LEU A 586 10.04 -5.30 -42.78
CA LEU A 586 9.00 -5.11 -43.79
C LEU A 586 7.77 -6.00 -43.56
N ARG A 587 7.98 -7.23 -43.10
CA ARG A 587 6.89 -8.17 -42.82
C ARG A 587 6.09 -7.72 -41.61
N ASP A 588 6.75 -7.41 -40.50
CA ASP A 588 6.12 -7.30 -39.19
C ASP A 588 5.66 -5.87 -38.88
N VAL A 589 6.29 -4.86 -39.49
CA VAL A 589 5.92 -3.44 -39.32
C VAL A 589 5.16 -2.89 -40.52
N TRP A 590 5.54 -3.26 -41.75
CA TRP A 590 4.87 -2.78 -42.98
C TRP A 590 3.82 -3.75 -43.54
N ALA A 591 3.66 -4.96 -42.98
CA ALA A 591 2.76 -5.99 -43.50
C ALA A 591 2.97 -6.28 -45.00
N THR A 592 4.22 -6.21 -45.48
CA THR A 592 4.57 -6.41 -46.90
C THR A 592 5.76 -7.36 -47.06
N GLU A 593 5.77 -8.12 -48.16
CA GLU A 593 6.89 -9.00 -48.48
C GLU A 593 8.05 -8.21 -49.11
N TYR A 594 9.29 -8.58 -48.77
CA TYR A 594 10.50 -7.92 -49.27
C TYR A 594 10.66 -8.14 -50.77
N ILE A 595 10.34 -7.12 -51.56
CA ILE A 595 10.70 -7.02 -52.99
C ILE A 595 12.02 -6.25 -53.03
N GLY A 596 13.09 -6.90 -53.52
CA GLY A 596 14.47 -6.43 -53.43
C GLY A 596 14.70 -4.93 -53.66
N GLY A 597 15.53 -4.31 -52.82
CA GLY A 597 15.90 -2.89 -52.95
C GLY A 597 14.96 -1.87 -52.30
N SER A 598 14.05 -2.31 -51.42
CA SER A 598 13.17 -1.38 -50.68
C SER A 598 13.96 -0.50 -49.70
N ASN A 599 14.20 0.76 -50.09
CA ASN A 599 14.79 1.81 -49.25
C ASN A 599 13.81 2.36 -48.20
N VAL A 600 12.60 1.80 -48.09
CA VAL A 600 11.54 2.32 -47.20
C VAL A 600 11.92 2.15 -45.73
N VAL A 601 12.48 0.99 -45.34
CA VAL A 601 12.98 0.76 -43.98
C VAL A 601 14.09 1.75 -43.66
N ASP A 602 15.06 1.91 -44.56
CA ASP A 602 16.18 2.82 -44.37
C ASP A 602 15.71 4.29 -44.27
N ALA A 603 14.66 4.67 -45.02
CA ALA A 603 14.06 5.99 -44.97
C ALA A 603 13.40 6.27 -43.61
N VAL A 604 12.64 5.31 -43.06
CA VAL A 604 12.00 5.45 -41.75
C VAL A 604 13.00 5.38 -40.61
N VAL A 605 14.04 4.54 -40.70
CA VAL A 605 15.16 4.59 -39.74
C VAL A 605 15.83 5.96 -39.75
N ARG A 606 16.01 6.56 -40.93
CA ARG A 606 16.60 7.90 -41.04
C ARG A 606 15.73 8.97 -40.38
N THR A 607 14.41 8.97 -40.63
CA THR A 607 13.53 9.97 -40.01
C THR A 607 13.40 9.76 -38.50
N LEU A 608 13.30 8.50 -38.05
CA LEU A 608 13.35 8.13 -36.63
C LEU A 608 14.62 8.66 -35.97
N ARG A 609 15.80 8.38 -36.52
CA ARG A 609 17.08 8.89 -35.98
C ARG A 609 17.12 10.41 -35.91
N THR A 610 16.58 11.11 -36.91
CA THR A 610 16.49 12.58 -36.88
C THR A 610 15.61 13.06 -35.73
N LYS A 611 14.47 12.41 -35.48
CA LYS A 611 13.58 12.75 -34.35
C LYS A 611 14.21 12.48 -33.00
N LEU A 612 15.08 11.47 -32.91
CA LEU A 612 15.81 11.12 -31.69
C LEU A 612 17.05 12.00 -31.42
N GLY A 613 17.41 12.93 -32.31
CA GLY A 613 18.53 13.85 -32.09
C GLY A 613 19.87 13.15 -31.83
N SER A 614 20.56 13.52 -30.74
CA SER A 614 21.79 12.88 -30.24
C SER A 614 21.61 11.37 -30.04
N GLY A 615 20.40 10.96 -29.68
CA GLY A 615 20.00 9.58 -29.47
C GLY A 615 19.77 8.74 -30.72
N GLY A 616 19.88 9.31 -31.92
CA GLY A 616 19.80 8.54 -33.16
C GLY A 616 20.82 7.40 -33.26
N SER A 617 21.92 7.45 -32.49
CA SER A 617 22.91 6.36 -32.42
C SER A 617 22.42 5.10 -31.68
N ALA A 618 21.31 5.18 -30.94
CA ALA A 618 20.66 4.04 -30.28
C ALA A 618 20.21 2.97 -31.27
N VAL A 619 19.68 3.38 -32.43
CA VAL A 619 19.35 2.50 -33.53
C VAL A 619 20.60 2.35 -34.39
N GLU A 620 21.21 1.17 -34.41
CA GLU A 620 22.46 0.86 -35.12
C GLU A 620 22.19 0.10 -36.42
N ALA A 621 22.95 0.41 -37.48
CA ALA A 621 22.89 -0.33 -38.73
C ALA A 621 23.95 -1.45 -38.73
N ILE A 622 23.52 -2.70 -38.89
CA ILE A 622 24.41 -3.85 -38.99
C ILE A 622 24.59 -4.18 -40.48
N ARG A 623 25.81 -3.92 -40.99
CA ARG A 623 26.14 -4.01 -42.41
C ARG A 623 25.73 -5.37 -42.99
N GLY A 624 24.89 -5.34 -44.02
CA GLY A 624 24.39 -6.53 -44.72
C GLY A 624 23.37 -7.37 -43.96
N ARG A 625 23.00 -7.01 -42.72
CA ARG A 625 22.06 -7.81 -41.90
C ARG A 625 20.75 -7.08 -41.58
N GLY A 626 20.82 -5.81 -41.18
CA GLY A 626 19.62 -5.07 -40.79
C GLY A 626 19.91 -3.98 -39.78
N TYR A 627 19.05 -3.87 -38.77
CA TYR A 627 19.11 -2.86 -37.72
C TYR A 627 19.04 -3.50 -36.34
N ARG A 628 19.61 -2.82 -35.34
CA ARG A 628 19.61 -3.25 -33.95
C ARG A 628 19.34 -2.05 -33.06
N LEU A 629 18.50 -2.18 -32.05
CA LEU A 629 18.49 -1.27 -30.91
C LEU A 629 19.58 -1.71 -29.94
N ARG A 630 20.53 -0.84 -29.64
CA ARG A 630 21.66 -1.16 -28.74
C ARG A 630 21.16 -1.33 -27.31
N GLU A 631 21.78 -2.20 -26.52
CA GLU A 631 21.43 -2.40 -25.10
C GLU A 631 21.61 -1.13 -24.25
N ASP A 632 22.50 -0.23 -24.67
CA ASP A 632 22.74 1.07 -24.04
C ASP A 632 21.81 2.19 -24.56
N TRP A 633 20.76 1.88 -25.32
CA TRP A 633 19.94 2.88 -26.02
C TRP A 633 19.33 3.94 -25.10
N ARG A 634 18.90 3.57 -23.89
CA ARG A 634 18.28 4.50 -22.93
C ARG A 634 19.22 5.64 -22.57
N SER A 635 20.47 5.32 -22.25
CA SER A 635 21.52 6.31 -21.94
C SER A 635 21.96 7.17 -23.13
N ARG A 636 21.55 6.80 -24.34
CA ARG A 636 21.88 7.55 -25.56
C ARG A 636 20.81 8.58 -25.90
N LEU A 637 19.60 8.44 -25.36
CA LEU A 637 18.49 9.35 -25.64
C LEU A 637 18.51 10.63 -24.77
N ASP A 638 19.38 10.70 -23.77
CA ASP A 638 19.56 11.86 -22.88
C ASP A 638 20.01 13.15 -23.59
#